data_AF-A0A0F9I606-F1
#
_entry.id   AF-A0A0F9I606-F1
#
_cell.length_a   1.000
_cell.length_b   1.000
_cell.length_c   1.000
_cell.angle_alpha   90.00
_cell.angle_beta   90.00
_cell.angle_gamma   90.00
#
_symmetry.space_group_name_H-M   'P 1'
#
loop_
_entity.id
_entity.type
_entity.pdbx_description
1 polymer ?
#
loop_
_entity_poly.entity_id
_entity_poly.type
_entity_poly.pdbx_seq_one_letter_code
_entity_poly.pdbx_strand_id
1 'polypeptide(L)'
;QGLLGGAGAKKAAKKSGKRAPRVPKGKHVASYMYSTVDGLPLALKKRYQLGDEKTFMWCDPQNPDVLGLPGTLRESELPLYNIEDVVRLGKKKVVFVEGEKAADALKEAYGVVATCLPGGSASELTAEQMEPLRGRKLVLWPDNDEPGRALMRALADKLSGIVEEIVTIMPYVPPKGDAYDYVKAGHTKEQLREEIAVTPQEAVMNELPDGYEVTVPDTGGVVKFRFLDLENKPREINADIVVWREMTGAQRVSYSARQNLQSASARSGFVRQLSQHFGPDTKDSTKAWSRIVDTAYGKVQETQRTKSPDEPVMKRLPPGGNNLYLVDPLVADDGMTIPFGMGGAGKSYLALLVAVLTALPGGDVPNGHLGLDVKRHGPVLYLDYEASRARAQRRVAGILRGLGKDPDDYEDLAIQYWPGQGMPLSTNVYPVRKRYTELGAVLLIVDSLSKACGEDLSAQETVSTYSNALARIGATASISIAHVTKEEGSKYPFGSVFWHNDPRLTWYVHNLEQGEGMGVMVANRKSNDAAIVRGELGYKFEFTGTDEDEDFTVTITREDGMEPPVKGDTLEMRVLKLLKGHKEGVTGKELQAALETDSIGGPLGRLRLKESHEAGITTENGRNFYRPAVKKEVPKI
;
A
#
# COMPACT_ATOMS: atom_id res chain seq x y z
N GLN A 1 42.48 -59.08 13.83
CA GLN A 1 42.66 -59.70 15.16
C GLN A 1 42.50 -58.60 16.20
N GLY A 2 41.71 -58.82 17.25
CA GLY A 2 41.60 -57.88 18.38
C GLY A 2 40.19 -57.39 18.71
N LEU A 3 39.23 -58.31 18.89
CA LEU A 3 38.09 -58.14 19.79
C LEU A 3 38.61 -58.01 21.23
N LEU A 4 37.98 -57.13 22.03
CA LEU A 4 37.68 -57.22 23.49
C LEU A 4 37.17 -55.81 23.88
N GLY A 5 35.92 -55.57 24.28
CA GLY A 5 35.04 -56.40 25.10
C GLY A 5 34.89 -55.80 26.50
N GLY A 6 34.51 -54.51 26.60
CA GLY A 6 34.23 -53.84 27.87
C GLY A 6 32.79 -54.10 28.33
N ALA A 7 32.58 -55.22 29.03
CA ALA A 7 31.31 -55.55 29.66
C ALA A 7 31.08 -54.66 30.90
N GLY A 8 30.38 -53.53 30.71
CA GLY A 8 29.79 -52.76 31.80
C GLY A 8 28.61 -53.52 32.40
N ALA A 9 28.79 -54.09 33.59
CA ALA A 9 27.75 -54.75 34.36
C ALA A 9 26.55 -53.82 34.57
N LYS A 10 25.43 -54.11 33.90
CA LYS A 10 24.12 -53.50 34.23
C LYS A 10 23.74 -53.94 35.64
N LYS A 11 23.91 -53.04 36.62
CA LYS A 11 23.23 -53.16 37.91
C LYS A 11 21.74 -53.31 37.64
N ALA A 12 21.18 -54.47 37.98
CA ALA A 12 19.75 -54.70 37.99
C ALA A 12 19.09 -53.65 38.87
N ALA A 13 18.37 -52.71 38.26
CA ALA A 13 17.52 -51.79 38.98
C ALA A 13 16.47 -52.62 39.71
N LYS A 14 16.53 -52.61 41.05
CA LYS A 14 15.47 -53.11 41.94
C LYS A 14 14.14 -52.61 41.40
N LYS A 15 13.25 -53.52 40.98
CA LYS A 15 11.82 -53.23 40.81
C LYS A 15 11.34 -52.67 42.15
N SER A 16 11.16 -51.34 42.22
CA SER A 16 10.38 -50.73 43.28
C SER A 16 8.96 -51.28 43.14
N GLY A 17 8.52 -52.08 44.10
CA GLY A 17 7.11 -52.46 44.17
C GLY A 17 6.27 -51.19 44.12
N LYS A 18 5.31 -51.12 43.19
CA LYS A 18 4.34 -50.03 43.14
C LYS A 18 3.72 -49.93 44.53
N ARG A 19 4.00 -48.85 45.26
CA ARG A 19 3.27 -48.54 46.50
C ARG A 19 1.79 -48.51 46.15
N ALA A 20 0.96 -49.16 46.97
CA ALA A 20 -0.49 -49.09 46.83
C ALA A 20 -0.92 -47.62 46.74
N PRO A 21 -1.81 -47.27 45.80
CA PRO A 21 -2.33 -45.91 45.69
C PRO A 21 -2.87 -45.45 47.04
N ARG A 22 -2.56 -44.22 47.44
CA ARG A 22 -3.03 -43.60 48.68
C ARG A 22 -4.07 -42.54 48.35
N VAL A 23 -5.06 -42.40 49.22
CA VAL A 23 -6.07 -41.33 49.11
C VAL A 23 -5.35 -39.97 49.09
N PRO A 24 -5.62 -39.10 48.10
CA PRO A 24 -5.03 -37.76 48.05
C PRO A 24 -5.35 -36.94 49.31
N LYS A 25 -4.45 -36.05 49.73
CA LYS A 25 -4.61 -35.21 50.94
C LYS A 25 -5.64 -34.06 50.79
N GLY A 26 -6.28 -33.92 49.63
CA GLY A 26 -7.23 -32.84 49.33
C GLY A 26 -8.68 -33.18 49.68
N LYS A 27 -9.58 -32.19 49.61
CA LYS A 27 -11.03 -32.38 49.74
C LYS A 27 -11.60 -32.98 48.45
N HIS A 28 -12.41 -34.03 48.55
CA HIS A 28 -13.17 -34.55 47.40
C HIS A 28 -14.21 -33.51 46.96
N VAL A 29 -14.21 -33.16 45.66
CA VAL A 29 -15.07 -32.09 45.12
C VAL A 29 -15.97 -32.52 43.98
N ALA A 30 -15.65 -33.62 43.27
CA ALA A 30 -16.46 -34.15 42.17
C ALA A 30 -16.09 -35.60 41.86
N SER A 31 -17.01 -36.31 41.21
CA SER A 31 -16.84 -37.70 40.75
C SER A 31 -17.41 -37.83 39.34
N TYR A 32 -16.66 -38.44 38.42
CA TYR A 32 -17.03 -38.61 37.02
C TYR A 32 -17.06 -40.10 36.67
N MET A 33 -18.21 -40.61 36.24
CA MET A 33 -18.40 -42.02 35.89
C MET A 33 -18.07 -42.24 34.41
N TYR A 34 -17.23 -43.24 34.12
CA TYR A 34 -16.97 -43.73 32.78
C TYR A 34 -17.68 -45.07 32.59
N SER A 35 -18.51 -45.15 31.56
CA SER A 35 -19.33 -46.32 31.25
C SER A 35 -19.11 -46.77 29.81
N THR A 36 -19.42 -48.03 29.51
CA THR A 36 -19.57 -48.52 28.13
C THR A 36 -20.68 -47.79 27.38
N VAL A 37 -20.74 -47.99 26.05
CA VAL A 37 -21.82 -47.47 25.20
C VAL A 37 -23.23 -47.93 25.64
N ASP A 38 -23.31 -49.08 26.32
CA ASP A 38 -24.56 -49.66 26.84
C ASP A 38 -24.88 -49.21 28.28
N GLY A 39 -24.05 -48.35 28.86
CA GLY A 39 -24.23 -47.79 30.20
C GLY A 39 -23.74 -48.66 31.36
N LEU A 40 -22.92 -49.66 31.09
CA LEU A 40 -22.25 -50.43 32.14
C LEU A 40 -21.08 -49.62 32.74
N PRO A 41 -21.06 -49.37 34.07
CA PRO A 41 -19.96 -48.64 34.73
C PRO A 41 -18.62 -49.37 34.62
N LEU A 42 -17.57 -48.68 34.15
CA LEU A 42 -16.21 -49.23 34.01
C LEU A 42 -15.22 -48.63 35.00
N ALA A 43 -15.27 -47.32 35.23
CA ALA A 43 -14.33 -46.64 36.11
C ALA A 43 -14.93 -45.36 36.69
N LEU A 44 -14.54 -45.01 37.91
CA LEU A 44 -14.94 -43.77 38.58
C LEU A 44 -13.73 -42.86 38.76
N LYS A 45 -13.76 -41.63 38.25
CA LYS A 45 -12.71 -40.64 38.44
C LYS A 45 -13.10 -39.66 39.53
N LYS A 46 -12.40 -39.66 40.66
CA LYS A 46 -12.60 -38.70 41.75
C LYS A 46 -11.64 -37.51 41.62
N ARG A 47 -12.16 -36.30 41.73
CA ARG A 47 -11.38 -35.06 41.79
C ARG A 47 -11.23 -34.59 43.24
N TYR A 48 -9.99 -34.30 43.62
CA TYR A 48 -9.62 -33.73 44.91
C TYR A 48 -9.00 -32.35 44.73
N GLN A 49 -9.35 -31.41 45.61
CA GLN A 49 -8.82 -30.05 45.65
C GLN A 49 -7.95 -29.85 46.90
N LEU A 50 -6.73 -29.36 46.72
CA LEU A 50 -5.78 -29.03 47.79
C LEU A 50 -5.24 -27.61 47.57
N GLY A 51 -5.82 -26.62 48.23
CA GLY A 51 -5.53 -25.21 47.91
C GLY A 51 -5.91 -24.91 46.47
N ASP A 52 -4.95 -24.38 45.69
CA ASP A 52 -5.12 -24.10 44.25
C ASP A 52 -4.79 -25.32 43.36
N GLU A 53 -4.24 -26.39 43.92
CA GLU A 53 -3.88 -27.60 43.17
C GLU A 53 -5.04 -28.60 43.08
N LYS A 54 -5.15 -29.28 41.93
CA LYS A 54 -6.11 -30.35 41.69
C LYS A 54 -5.40 -31.69 41.48
N THR A 55 -5.96 -32.76 42.02
CA THR A 55 -5.47 -34.13 41.80
C THR A 55 -6.64 -35.06 41.48
N PHE A 56 -6.40 -36.02 40.59
CA PHE A 56 -7.40 -37.00 40.18
C PHE A 56 -7.01 -38.40 40.64
N MET A 57 -8.00 -39.23 40.97
CA MET A 57 -7.81 -40.61 41.36
C MET A 57 -8.87 -41.48 40.71
N TRP A 58 -8.44 -42.54 40.03
CA TRP A 58 -9.33 -43.59 39.54
C TRP A 58 -9.76 -44.49 40.70
N CYS A 59 -11.00 -44.95 40.66
CA CYS A 59 -11.62 -45.81 41.65
C CYS A 59 -12.49 -46.87 40.96
N ASP A 60 -12.73 -47.97 41.66
CA ASP A 60 -13.72 -48.96 41.25
C ASP A 60 -15.14 -48.37 41.34
N PRO A 61 -15.97 -48.50 40.30
CA PRO A 61 -17.32 -47.92 40.29
C PRO A 61 -18.29 -48.64 41.25
N GLN A 62 -18.06 -49.92 41.57
CA GLN A 62 -18.86 -50.70 42.51
C GLN A 62 -18.36 -50.55 43.95
N ASN A 63 -17.06 -50.30 44.13
CA ASN A 63 -16.48 -49.99 45.42
C ASN A 63 -15.58 -48.74 45.36
N PRO A 64 -16.15 -47.53 45.51
CA PRO A 64 -15.43 -46.27 45.35
C PRO A 64 -14.24 -46.05 46.31
N ASP A 65 -14.07 -46.87 47.33
CA ASP A 65 -12.93 -46.82 48.26
C ASP A 65 -11.71 -47.60 47.75
N VAL A 66 -11.90 -48.47 46.76
CA VAL A 66 -10.82 -49.17 46.06
C VAL A 66 -10.19 -48.23 45.04
N LEU A 67 -8.93 -47.86 45.28
CA LEU A 67 -8.18 -46.92 44.44
C LEU A 67 -7.46 -47.63 43.30
N GLY A 68 -7.49 -47.01 42.11
CA GLY A 68 -6.95 -47.52 40.86
C GLY A 68 -8.04 -47.84 39.84
N LEU A 69 -7.63 -48.08 38.60
CA LEU A 69 -8.52 -48.62 37.57
C LEU A 69 -8.86 -50.08 37.90
N PRO A 70 -10.12 -50.53 37.69
CA PRO A 70 -10.49 -51.92 37.92
C PRO A 70 -9.73 -52.91 37.05
N GLY A 71 -9.30 -54.03 37.65
CA GLY A 71 -8.65 -55.14 36.94
C GLY A 71 -7.35 -54.73 36.23
N THR A 72 -7.26 -55.05 34.94
CA THR A 72 -6.12 -54.74 34.07
C THR A 72 -6.37 -53.57 33.13
N LEU A 73 -7.46 -52.81 33.34
CA LEU A 73 -7.82 -51.69 32.47
C LEU A 73 -6.76 -50.60 32.48
N ARG A 74 -6.45 -50.09 31.29
CA ARG A 74 -5.61 -48.91 31.08
C ARG A 74 -6.47 -47.72 30.73
N GLU A 75 -5.99 -46.52 31.05
CA GLU A 75 -6.70 -45.26 30.76
C GLU A 75 -6.99 -45.07 29.26
N SER A 76 -6.10 -45.57 28.38
CA SER A 76 -6.29 -45.58 26.92
C SER A 76 -7.42 -46.47 26.43
N GLU A 77 -7.87 -47.43 27.25
CA GLU A 77 -8.95 -48.38 26.94
C GLU A 77 -10.30 -47.89 27.48
N LEU A 78 -10.31 -46.77 28.22
CA LEU A 78 -11.56 -46.17 28.66
C LEU A 78 -12.24 -45.45 27.50
N PRO A 79 -13.58 -45.54 27.40
CA PRO A 79 -14.34 -44.79 26.42
C PRO A 79 -14.28 -43.28 26.72
N LEU A 80 -14.78 -42.49 25.78
CA LEU A 80 -14.95 -41.05 26.00
C LEU A 80 -15.96 -40.79 27.14
N TYR A 81 -15.81 -39.66 27.82
CA TYR A 81 -16.76 -39.26 28.86
C TYR A 81 -18.16 -39.00 28.25
N ASN A 82 -19.24 -39.35 28.96
CA ASN A 82 -20.63 -39.26 28.46
C ASN A 82 -20.90 -40.03 27.14
N ILE A 83 -20.16 -41.10 26.86
CA ILE A 83 -20.31 -41.84 25.59
C ILE A 83 -21.73 -42.39 25.35
N GLU A 84 -22.45 -42.74 26.42
CA GLU A 84 -23.84 -43.19 26.35
C GLU A 84 -24.75 -42.12 25.73
N ASP A 85 -24.61 -40.87 26.19
CA ASP A 85 -25.37 -39.73 25.70
C ASP A 85 -24.95 -39.38 24.27
N VAL A 86 -23.65 -39.48 23.97
CA VAL A 86 -23.14 -39.33 22.60
C VAL A 86 -23.84 -40.34 21.70
N VAL A 87 -23.80 -41.64 21.99
CA VAL A 87 -24.45 -42.67 21.17
C VAL A 87 -25.96 -42.43 21.04
N ARG A 88 -26.65 -42.17 22.15
CA ARG A 88 -28.10 -41.92 22.20
C ARG A 88 -28.52 -40.68 21.39
N LEU A 89 -27.68 -39.66 21.30
CA LEU A 89 -27.96 -38.45 20.55
C LEU A 89 -28.09 -38.68 19.02
N GLY A 90 -27.57 -39.81 18.51
CA GLY A 90 -27.58 -40.11 17.07
C GLY A 90 -26.70 -39.13 16.29
N LYS A 91 -27.15 -38.62 15.13
CA LYS A 91 -26.34 -37.76 14.26
C LYS A 91 -26.26 -36.27 14.64
N LYS A 92 -26.78 -35.86 15.82
CA LYS A 92 -26.74 -34.43 16.20
C LYS A 92 -25.34 -33.99 16.65
N LYS A 93 -25.15 -32.66 16.72
CA LYS A 93 -23.87 -32.02 17.11
C LYS A 93 -23.45 -32.43 18.52
N VAL A 94 -22.17 -32.77 18.68
CA VAL A 94 -21.54 -33.08 19.97
C VAL A 94 -20.42 -32.06 20.23
N VAL A 95 -20.34 -31.54 21.45
CA VAL A 95 -19.24 -30.64 21.84
C VAL A 95 -18.10 -31.46 22.46
N PHE A 96 -16.87 -31.23 22.02
CA PHE A 96 -15.67 -31.85 22.56
C PHE A 96 -14.88 -30.80 23.34
N VAL A 97 -14.76 -31.01 24.64
CA VAL A 97 -14.02 -30.15 25.59
C VAL A 97 -12.83 -30.90 26.19
N GLU A 98 -11.91 -30.21 26.88
CA GLU A 98 -10.73 -30.86 27.46
C GLU A 98 -11.05 -31.72 28.70
N GLY A 99 -12.04 -31.33 29.52
CA GLY A 99 -12.28 -31.97 30.82
C GLY A 99 -13.75 -32.21 31.18
N GLU A 100 -13.96 -33.13 32.12
CA GLU A 100 -15.30 -33.60 32.52
C GLU A 100 -16.16 -32.48 33.13
N LYS A 101 -15.53 -31.61 33.91
CA LYS A 101 -16.21 -30.45 34.54
C LYS A 101 -16.83 -29.51 33.50
N ALA A 102 -16.12 -29.25 32.40
CA ALA A 102 -16.61 -28.42 31.31
C ALA A 102 -17.75 -29.12 30.55
N ALA A 103 -17.66 -30.45 30.39
CA ALA A 103 -18.69 -31.23 29.74
C ALA A 103 -20.00 -31.25 30.55
N ASP A 104 -19.90 -31.48 31.86
CA ASP A 104 -21.05 -31.45 32.76
C ASP A 104 -21.69 -30.06 32.79
N ALA A 105 -20.89 -28.99 32.82
CA ALA A 105 -21.41 -27.61 32.81
C ALA A 105 -22.28 -27.29 31.58
N LEU A 106 -21.82 -27.69 30.38
CA LEU A 106 -22.58 -27.50 29.14
C LEU A 106 -23.87 -28.34 29.11
N LYS A 107 -23.79 -29.56 29.65
CA LYS A 107 -24.94 -30.46 29.75
C LYS A 107 -25.99 -29.92 30.73
N GLU A 108 -25.58 -29.51 31.92
CA GLU A 108 -26.46 -28.99 32.97
C GLU A 108 -27.09 -27.66 32.60
N ALA A 109 -26.30 -26.70 32.10
CA ALA A 109 -26.80 -25.37 31.80
C ALA A 109 -27.63 -25.31 30.51
N TYR A 110 -27.20 -26.02 29.46
CA TYR A 110 -27.76 -25.85 28.11
C TYR A 110 -28.40 -27.11 27.52
N GLY A 111 -28.32 -28.25 28.20
CA GLY A 111 -28.76 -29.54 27.66
C GLY A 111 -27.96 -29.96 26.41
N VAL A 112 -26.70 -29.51 26.31
CA VAL A 112 -25.80 -29.82 25.20
C VAL A 112 -24.98 -31.06 25.56
N VAL A 113 -24.96 -32.05 24.68
CA VAL A 113 -24.13 -33.24 24.89
C VAL A 113 -22.67 -32.88 24.62
N ALA A 114 -21.86 -32.96 25.68
CA ALA A 114 -20.44 -32.70 25.65
C ALA A 114 -19.64 -33.92 26.14
N THR A 115 -18.47 -34.12 25.54
CA THR A 115 -17.56 -35.26 25.78
C THR A 115 -16.12 -34.78 25.94
N CYS A 116 -15.27 -35.59 26.58
CA CYS A 116 -13.82 -35.35 26.69
C CYS A 116 -13.04 -36.67 26.75
N LEU A 117 -11.70 -36.57 26.70
CA LEU A 117 -10.79 -37.72 26.85
C LEU A 117 -10.60 -38.11 28.33
N PRO A 118 -10.42 -39.41 28.63
CA PRO A 118 -10.29 -39.91 30.01
C PRO A 118 -9.11 -39.34 30.79
N GLY A 119 -7.96 -39.09 30.15
CA GLY A 119 -6.77 -38.54 30.80
C GLY A 119 -6.43 -37.08 30.41
N GLY A 120 -7.40 -36.32 29.87
CA GLY A 120 -7.18 -34.91 29.46
C GLY A 120 -6.14 -34.72 28.34
N SER A 121 -5.51 -33.54 28.29
CA SER A 121 -4.58 -33.11 27.22
C SER A 121 -3.32 -33.97 27.02
N ALA A 122 -2.99 -34.84 27.97
CA ALA A 122 -1.82 -35.74 27.87
C ALA A 122 -2.16 -37.13 27.30
N SER A 123 -3.43 -37.41 26.98
CA SER A 123 -3.88 -38.74 26.53
C SER A 123 -3.60 -39.01 25.06
N GLU A 124 -3.14 -40.22 24.75
CA GLU A 124 -3.12 -40.68 23.36
C GLU A 124 -4.52 -41.02 22.86
N LEU A 125 -4.85 -40.47 21.70
CA LEU A 125 -6.09 -40.74 20.98
C LEU A 125 -6.03 -42.08 20.25
N THR A 126 -6.86 -43.03 20.66
CA THR A 126 -6.98 -44.35 20.03
C THR A 126 -8.12 -44.37 19.00
N ALA A 127 -8.03 -45.27 18.01
CA ALA A 127 -9.07 -45.42 16.99
C ALA A 127 -10.40 -45.91 17.58
N GLU A 128 -10.35 -46.79 18.58
CA GLU A 128 -11.53 -47.33 19.28
C GLU A 128 -12.34 -46.23 19.98
N GLN A 129 -11.66 -45.27 20.62
CA GLN A 129 -12.30 -44.12 21.25
C GLN A 129 -12.98 -43.18 20.24
N MET A 130 -12.51 -43.14 18.99
CA MET A 130 -13.06 -42.26 17.96
C MET A 130 -14.25 -42.87 17.21
N GLU A 131 -14.39 -44.19 17.19
CA GLU A 131 -15.43 -44.87 16.41
C GLU A 131 -16.85 -44.36 16.71
N PRO A 132 -17.23 -44.09 17.98
CA PRO A 132 -18.54 -43.51 18.28
C PRO A 132 -18.81 -42.13 17.65
N LEU A 133 -17.77 -41.42 17.22
CA LEU A 133 -17.86 -40.10 16.59
C LEU A 133 -18.03 -40.15 15.06
N ARG A 134 -17.89 -41.33 14.44
CA ARG A 134 -17.93 -41.49 12.98
C ARG A 134 -19.23 -40.92 12.37
N GLY A 135 -19.06 -40.11 11.32
CA GLY A 135 -20.17 -39.50 10.58
C GLY A 135 -20.99 -38.48 11.38
N ARG A 136 -20.44 -37.91 12.45
CA ARG A 136 -21.11 -36.88 13.27
C ARG A 136 -20.61 -35.47 12.98
N LYS A 137 -21.34 -34.48 13.50
CA LYS A 137 -20.89 -33.09 13.55
C LYS A 137 -20.28 -32.79 14.91
N LEU A 138 -19.05 -32.31 14.94
CA LEU A 138 -18.31 -32.01 16.16
C LEU A 138 -18.05 -30.52 16.31
N VAL A 139 -18.21 -30.03 17.53
CA VAL A 139 -17.78 -28.69 17.95
C VAL A 139 -16.60 -28.86 18.91
N LEU A 140 -15.39 -28.50 18.49
CA LEU A 140 -14.20 -28.55 19.34
C LEU A 140 -14.09 -27.24 20.12
N TRP A 141 -13.93 -27.32 21.44
CA TRP A 141 -13.81 -26.15 22.31
C TRP A 141 -12.59 -26.32 23.23
N PRO A 142 -11.46 -25.68 22.90
CA PRO A 142 -10.23 -25.76 23.68
C PRO A 142 -10.32 -24.92 24.96
N ASP A 143 -9.55 -25.29 25.98
CA ASP A 143 -9.20 -24.37 27.06
C ASP A 143 -8.45 -23.15 26.47
N ASN A 144 -8.58 -21.98 27.10
CA ASN A 144 -7.99 -20.73 26.62
C ASN A 144 -6.49 -20.62 26.96
N ASP A 145 -5.73 -21.60 26.49
CA ASP A 145 -4.28 -21.65 26.52
C ASP A 145 -3.71 -22.44 25.32
N GLU A 146 -2.39 -22.45 25.16
CA GLU A 146 -1.80 -23.15 24.00
C GLU A 146 -1.90 -24.67 24.07
N PRO A 147 -1.69 -25.33 25.23
CA PRO A 147 -1.92 -26.78 25.36
C PRO A 147 -3.32 -27.22 24.92
N GLY A 148 -4.38 -26.52 25.38
CA GLY A 148 -5.76 -26.83 25.00
C GLY A 148 -6.01 -26.65 23.50
N ARG A 149 -5.50 -25.56 22.92
CA ARG A 149 -5.58 -25.34 21.45
C ARG A 149 -4.82 -26.42 20.67
N ALA A 150 -3.63 -26.80 21.11
CA ALA A 150 -2.83 -27.84 20.47
C ALA A 150 -3.54 -29.21 20.48
N LEU A 151 -4.19 -29.55 21.60
CA LEU A 151 -5.02 -30.75 21.69
C LEU A 151 -6.16 -30.73 20.66
N MET A 152 -6.92 -29.64 20.57
CA MET A 152 -8.03 -29.54 19.63
C MET A 152 -7.57 -29.55 18.16
N ARG A 153 -6.40 -28.97 17.84
CA ARG A 153 -5.79 -29.11 16.51
C ARG A 153 -5.46 -30.58 16.20
N ALA A 154 -4.86 -31.30 17.14
CA ALA A 154 -4.52 -32.71 16.96
C ALA A 154 -5.78 -33.60 16.82
N LEU A 155 -6.86 -33.26 17.53
CA LEU A 155 -8.17 -33.89 17.41
C LEU A 155 -8.78 -33.64 16.02
N ALA A 156 -8.79 -32.38 15.57
CA ALA A 156 -9.31 -32.02 14.25
C ALA A 156 -8.59 -32.78 13.13
N ASP A 157 -7.25 -32.84 13.18
CA ASP A 157 -6.44 -33.58 12.20
C ASP A 157 -6.78 -35.08 12.18
N LYS A 158 -6.90 -35.71 13.35
CA LYS A 158 -7.18 -37.15 13.46
C LYS A 158 -8.61 -37.53 13.08
N LEU A 159 -9.56 -36.64 13.34
CA LEU A 159 -10.99 -36.86 13.08
C LEU A 159 -11.40 -36.41 11.67
N SER A 160 -10.52 -35.70 10.96
CA SER A 160 -10.72 -35.33 9.56
C SER A 160 -10.97 -36.57 8.70
N GLY A 161 -12.08 -36.57 7.97
CA GLY A 161 -12.53 -37.71 7.15
C GLY A 161 -13.21 -38.86 7.92
N ILE A 162 -13.22 -38.83 9.26
CA ILE A 162 -13.98 -39.78 10.10
C ILE A 162 -15.36 -39.20 10.41
N VAL A 163 -15.42 -37.91 10.71
CA VAL A 163 -16.64 -37.21 11.10
C VAL A 163 -17.20 -36.41 9.92
N GLU A 164 -18.49 -36.05 9.96
CA GLU A 164 -19.16 -35.30 8.89
C GLU A 164 -18.70 -33.84 8.84
N GLU A 165 -18.54 -33.21 10.00
CA GLU A 165 -18.23 -31.77 10.13
C GLU A 165 -17.43 -31.54 11.42
N ILE A 166 -16.42 -30.67 11.38
CA ILE A 166 -15.69 -30.21 12.55
C ILE A 166 -15.74 -28.69 12.54
N VAL A 167 -16.22 -28.11 13.63
CA VAL A 167 -16.20 -26.67 13.89
C VAL A 167 -15.41 -26.43 15.16
N THR A 168 -14.37 -25.61 15.11
CA THR A 168 -13.62 -25.24 16.32
C THR A 168 -14.01 -23.86 16.78
N ILE A 169 -14.53 -23.72 18.01
CA ILE A 169 -14.94 -22.44 18.59
C ILE A 169 -14.03 -22.05 19.75
N MET A 170 -13.96 -20.76 20.04
CA MET A 170 -13.37 -20.28 21.29
C MET A 170 -14.07 -18.98 21.73
N PRO A 171 -15.26 -19.11 22.33
CA PRO A 171 -15.92 -18.02 23.02
C PRO A 171 -14.99 -17.32 24.00
N TYR A 172 -15.20 -16.02 24.24
CA TYR A 172 -14.37 -15.30 25.20
C TYR A 172 -14.52 -15.91 26.60
N VAL A 173 -13.39 -16.35 27.14
CA VAL A 173 -13.22 -16.76 28.53
C VAL A 173 -11.86 -16.19 29.02
N PRO A 174 -11.67 -15.99 30.33
CA PRO A 174 -10.38 -15.53 30.85
C PRO A 174 -9.20 -16.43 30.40
N PRO A 175 -7.95 -15.93 30.42
CA PRO A 175 -6.79 -16.78 30.14
C PRO A 175 -6.78 -18.04 31.02
N LYS A 176 -6.53 -19.21 30.41
CA LYS A 176 -6.67 -20.55 31.03
C LYS A 176 -8.09 -20.93 31.47
N GLY A 177 -9.10 -20.17 31.06
CA GLY A 177 -10.50 -20.50 31.28
C GLY A 177 -11.02 -21.52 30.25
N ASP A 178 -12.14 -22.15 30.57
CA ASP A 178 -12.75 -23.22 29.76
C ASP A 178 -14.26 -22.98 29.56
N ALA A 179 -14.98 -23.96 28.97
CA ALA A 179 -16.43 -23.85 28.78
C ALA A 179 -17.22 -23.75 30.10
N TYR A 180 -16.68 -24.23 31.23
CA TYR A 180 -17.30 -24.02 32.54
C TYR A 180 -17.26 -22.54 32.93
N ASP A 181 -16.15 -21.83 32.66
CA ASP A 181 -16.06 -20.39 32.94
C ASP A 181 -17.02 -19.57 32.08
N TYR A 182 -17.23 -19.98 30.82
CA TYR A 182 -18.24 -19.36 29.94
C TYR A 182 -19.65 -19.50 30.52
N VAL A 183 -20.03 -20.70 30.95
CA VAL A 183 -21.34 -20.94 31.61
C VAL A 183 -21.45 -20.13 32.90
N LYS A 184 -20.39 -20.10 33.72
CA LYS A 184 -20.36 -19.36 34.99
C LYS A 184 -20.48 -17.84 34.79
N ALA A 185 -20.00 -17.31 33.67
CA ALA A 185 -20.13 -15.91 33.32
C ALA A 185 -21.57 -15.50 32.94
N GLY A 186 -22.51 -16.46 32.85
CA GLY A 186 -23.93 -16.20 32.62
C GLY A 186 -24.32 -16.08 31.15
N HIS A 187 -23.46 -16.53 30.23
CA HIS A 187 -23.81 -16.61 28.82
C HIS A 187 -24.96 -17.61 28.58
N THR A 188 -25.65 -17.46 27.46
CA THR A 188 -26.84 -18.25 27.11
C THR A 188 -26.54 -19.28 26.04
N LYS A 189 -27.42 -20.27 25.92
CA LYS A 189 -27.36 -21.28 24.86
C LYS A 189 -27.52 -20.65 23.48
N GLU A 190 -28.35 -19.61 23.37
CA GLU A 190 -28.62 -18.87 22.14
C GLU A 190 -27.34 -18.14 21.69
N GLN A 191 -26.65 -17.47 22.60
CA GLN A 191 -25.34 -16.84 22.34
C GLN A 191 -24.31 -17.86 21.85
N LEU A 192 -24.18 -19.01 22.55
CA LEU A 192 -23.28 -20.08 22.10
C LEU A 192 -23.62 -20.57 20.69
N ARG A 193 -24.91 -20.71 20.37
CA ARG A 193 -25.37 -21.14 19.04
C ARG A 193 -25.04 -20.10 17.97
N GLU A 194 -25.19 -18.81 18.26
CA GLU A 194 -24.80 -17.72 17.38
C GLU A 194 -23.29 -17.72 17.13
N GLU A 195 -22.49 -17.83 18.18
CA GLU A 195 -21.02 -17.89 18.09
C GLU A 195 -20.55 -19.07 17.21
N ILE A 196 -21.15 -20.27 17.38
CA ILE A 196 -20.89 -21.43 16.51
C ILE A 196 -21.26 -21.11 15.05
N ALA A 197 -22.38 -20.42 14.82
CA ALA A 197 -22.88 -20.15 13.47
C ALA A 197 -22.03 -19.12 12.70
N VAL A 198 -21.45 -18.13 13.39
CA VAL A 198 -20.63 -17.08 12.77
C VAL A 198 -19.14 -17.43 12.69
N THR A 199 -18.71 -18.56 13.27
CA THR A 199 -17.30 -18.98 13.26
C THR A 199 -16.87 -19.32 11.83
N PRO A 200 -15.88 -18.59 11.25
CA PRO A 200 -15.40 -18.86 9.90
C PRO A 200 -14.78 -20.25 9.79
N GLN A 201 -15.22 -21.06 8.83
CA GLN A 201 -14.72 -22.42 8.60
C GLN A 201 -13.65 -22.49 7.50
N GLU A 202 -13.68 -21.54 6.58
CA GLU A 202 -12.75 -21.46 5.47
C GLU A 202 -12.02 -20.13 5.48
N ALA A 203 -10.84 -20.12 4.85
CA ALA A 203 -10.14 -18.87 4.64
C ALA A 203 -10.90 -18.00 3.61
N VAL A 204 -11.05 -16.72 3.92
CA VAL A 204 -11.71 -15.72 3.06
C VAL A 204 -10.68 -14.67 2.69
N MET A 205 -10.75 -14.16 1.47
CA MET A 205 -9.91 -13.06 1.01
C MET A 205 -10.78 -11.92 0.49
N ASN A 206 -10.46 -10.70 0.90
CA ASN A 206 -11.07 -9.46 0.43
C ASN A 206 -10.01 -8.62 -0.29
N GLU A 207 -10.37 -8.07 -1.44
CA GLU A 207 -9.52 -7.09 -2.14
C GLU A 207 -9.59 -5.75 -1.40
N LEU A 208 -8.42 -5.14 -1.20
CA LEU A 208 -8.26 -3.80 -0.65
C LEU A 208 -7.79 -2.87 -1.79
N PRO A 209 -7.97 -1.53 -1.66
CA PRO A 209 -7.46 -0.58 -2.65
C PRO A 209 -5.98 -0.75 -3.00
N ASP A 210 -5.19 -1.27 -2.08
CA ASP A 210 -3.73 -1.38 -2.14
C ASP A 210 -3.21 -2.79 -1.81
N GLY A 211 -4.08 -3.82 -1.88
CA GLY A 211 -3.66 -5.20 -1.68
C GLY A 211 -4.80 -6.15 -1.32
N TYR A 212 -4.57 -7.04 -0.36
CA TYR A 212 -5.55 -8.06 0.03
C TYR A 212 -5.56 -8.26 1.54
N GLU A 213 -6.75 -8.46 2.11
CA GLU A 213 -6.90 -9.00 3.46
C GLU A 213 -7.31 -10.47 3.37
N VAL A 214 -6.51 -11.37 3.93
CA VAL A 214 -6.84 -12.79 4.05
C VAL A 214 -7.14 -13.10 5.51
N THR A 215 -8.33 -13.62 5.76
CA THR A 215 -8.75 -14.14 7.06
C THR A 215 -8.63 -15.67 7.02
N VAL A 216 -7.83 -16.24 7.91
CA VAL A 216 -7.61 -17.68 8.03
C VAL A 216 -8.17 -18.15 9.38
N PRO A 217 -9.11 -19.11 9.41
CA PRO A 217 -9.55 -19.75 10.63
C PRO A 217 -8.38 -20.40 11.38
N ASP A 218 -8.32 -20.21 12.71
CA ASP A 218 -7.43 -20.94 13.60
C ASP A 218 -8.24 -21.45 14.80
N THR A 219 -7.70 -22.44 15.50
CA THR A 219 -8.25 -22.92 16.76
C THR A 219 -8.20 -21.79 17.79
N GLY A 220 -9.30 -21.07 17.96
CA GLY A 220 -9.32 -19.89 18.83
C GLY A 220 -9.95 -18.63 18.26
N GLY A 221 -10.29 -18.60 16.97
CA GLY A 221 -10.78 -17.40 16.29
C GLY A 221 -10.24 -17.33 14.88
N VAL A 222 -9.74 -16.15 14.48
CA VAL A 222 -9.15 -15.96 13.15
C VAL A 222 -7.80 -15.27 13.19
N VAL A 223 -6.94 -15.65 12.26
CA VAL A 223 -5.71 -14.92 11.94
C VAL A 223 -5.96 -14.10 10.70
N LYS A 224 -5.74 -12.79 10.78
CA LYS A 224 -5.87 -11.89 9.64
C LYS A 224 -4.49 -11.49 9.13
N PHE A 225 -4.36 -11.47 7.82
CA PHE A 225 -3.17 -11.05 7.08
C PHE A 225 -3.59 -9.91 6.15
N ARG A 226 -2.93 -8.76 6.24
CA ARG A 226 -2.97 -7.75 5.17
C ARG A 226 -1.70 -7.86 4.36
N PHE A 227 -1.85 -8.12 3.08
CA PHE A 227 -0.79 -8.07 2.08
C PHE A 227 -0.90 -6.74 1.37
N LEU A 228 0.08 -5.88 1.56
CA LEU A 228 0.13 -4.50 1.07
C LEU A 228 1.37 -4.33 0.19
N ASP A 229 1.35 -3.31 -0.66
CA ASP A 229 2.46 -2.99 -1.58
C ASP A 229 2.98 -4.23 -2.34
N LEU A 230 2.05 -4.95 -2.99
CA LEU A 230 2.40 -6.14 -3.74
C LEU A 230 3.26 -5.78 -4.96
N GLU A 231 4.41 -6.42 -5.06
CA GLU A 231 5.30 -6.36 -6.22
C GLU A 231 5.42 -7.73 -6.86
N ASN A 232 4.85 -7.85 -8.06
CA ASN A 232 4.90 -9.08 -8.85
C ASN A 232 6.01 -8.97 -9.89
N LYS A 233 7.10 -9.71 -9.68
CA LYS A 233 8.22 -9.87 -10.60
C LYS A 233 8.24 -11.31 -11.12
N PRO A 234 8.93 -11.58 -12.25
CA PRO A 234 9.10 -12.95 -12.70
C PRO A 234 9.70 -13.82 -11.58
N ARG A 235 8.95 -14.82 -11.11
CA ARG A 235 9.33 -15.76 -10.03
C ARG A 235 9.46 -15.14 -8.63
N GLU A 236 8.95 -13.93 -8.40
CA GLU A 236 8.96 -13.32 -7.07
C GLU A 236 7.69 -12.51 -6.84
N ILE A 237 7.04 -12.73 -5.70
CA ILE A 237 5.93 -11.89 -5.25
C ILE A 237 6.33 -11.35 -3.89
N ASN A 238 6.62 -10.06 -3.81
CA ASN A 238 6.96 -9.40 -2.56
C ASN A 238 5.74 -8.63 -2.05
N ALA A 239 5.56 -8.60 -0.73
CA ALA A 239 4.51 -7.81 -0.08
C ALA A 239 4.93 -7.40 1.32
N ASP A 240 4.43 -6.26 1.79
CA ASP A 240 4.40 -5.91 3.21
C ASP A 240 3.22 -6.61 3.87
N ILE A 241 3.52 -7.48 4.84
CA ILE A 241 2.51 -8.29 5.51
C ILE A 241 2.30 -7.77 6.92
N VAL A 242 1.05 -7.47 7.27
CA VAL A 242 0.62 -7.21 8.65
C VAL A 242 -0.26 -8.35 9.11
N VAL A 243 0.13 -9.03 10.19
CA VAL A 243 -0.57 -10.20 10.75
C VAL A 243 -1.07 -9.86 12.15
N TRP A 244 -2.31 -10.23 12.46
CA TRP A 244 -2.81 -10.18 13.83
C TRP A 244 -3.81 -11.31 14.09
N ARG A 245 -3.94 -11.69 15.36
CA ARG A 245 -5.00 -12.58 15.83
C ARG A 245 -6.18 -11.76 16.30
N GLU A 246 -7.36 -12.13 15.84
CA GLU A 246 -8.62 -11.58 16.33
C GLU A 246 -9.30 -12.65 17.20
N MET A 247 -9.32 -12.36 18.50
CA MET A 247 -10.02 -13.14 19.51
C MET A 247 -11.02 -12.20 20.17
N THR A 248 -12.26 -12.64 20.35
CA THR A 248 -13.31 -11.89 21.05
C THR A 248 -12.79 -11.40 22.40
N GLY A 249 -12.85 -10.09 22.67
CA GLY A 249 -12.47 -9.51 23.97
C GLY A 249 -10.96 -9.35 24.24
N ALA A 250 -10.06 -9.66 23.30
CA ALA A 250 -8.62 -9.48 23.46
C ALA A 250 -8.09 -8.21 22.75
N GLN A 251 -7.04 -7.61 23.31
CA GLN A 251 -6.36 -6.48 22.65
C GLN A 251 -5.64 -6.96 21.38
N ARG A 252 -5.80 -6.20 20.28
CA ARG A 252 -5.14 -6.49 19.01
C ARG A 252 -3.63 -6.29 19.14
N VAL A 253 -2.88 -7.39 19.00
CA VAL A 253 -1.42 -7.37 18.85
C VAL A 253 -1.09 -7.76 17.41
N SER A 254 -0.26 -6.96 16.74
CA SER A 254 0.10 -7.16 15.34
C SER A 254 1.60 -7.37 15.16
N TYR A 255 1.95 -8.18 14.16
CA TYR A 255 3.31 -8.38 13.66
C TYR A 255 3.39 -7.94 12.20
N SER A 256 4.47 -7.27 11.80
CA SER A 256 4.66 -6.80 10.43
C SER A 256 6.02 -7.18 9.86
N ALA A 257 6.06 -7.62 8.60
CA ALA A 257 7.32 -7.86 7.88
C ALA A 257 7.13 -7.80 6.35
N ARG A 258 8.17 -7.38 5.63
CA ARG A 258 8.27 -7.57 4.17
C ARG A 258 8.62 -9.03 3.87
N GLN A 259 7.90 -9.67 2.96
CA GLN A 259 8.08 -11.09 2.62
C GLN A 259 8.02 -11.35 1.12
N ASN A 260 8.87 -12.28 0.66
CA ASN A 260 8.71 -12.91 -0.66
C ASN A 260 7.83 -14.15 -0.51
N LEU A 261 6.61 -14.09 -1.00
CA LEU A 261 5.60 -15.16 -0.89
C LEU A 261 6.03 -16.43 -1.64
N GLN A 262 6.90 -16.33 -2.65
CA GLN A 262 7.39 -17.47 -3.43
C GLN A 262 8.64 -18.14 -2.84
N SER A 263 9.27 -17.53 -1.83
CA SER A 263 10.50 -18.07 -1.23
C SER A 263 10.23 -19.01 -0.05
N ALA A 264 10.62 -20.28 -0.19
CA ALA A 264 10.46 -21.29 0.87
C ALA A 264 11.29 -20.97 2.13
N SER A 265 12.48 -20.38 1.96
CA SER A 265 13.34 -19.99 3.08
C SER A 265 12.80 -18.76 3.82
N ALA A 266 12.30 -17.75 3.09
CA ALA A 266 11.65 -16.59 3.68
C ALA A 266 10.42 -17.00 4.48
N ARG A 267 9.57 -17.87 3.88
CA ARG A 267 8.38 -18.42 4.54
C ARG A 267 8.72 -19.18 5.82
N SER A 268 9.72 -20.05 5.80
CA SER A 268 10.13 -20.82 6.98
C SER A 268 10.62 -19.90 8.12
N GLY A 269 11.36 -18.84 7.79
CA GLY A 269 11.79 -17.82 8.74
C GLY A 269 10.62 -17.05 9.36
N PHE A 270 9.66 -16.64 8.52
CA PHE A 270 8.45 -15.91 8.94
C PHE A 270 7.55 -16.75 9.84
N VAL A 271 7.31 -18.02 9.50
CA VAL A 271 6.56 -18.98 10.35
C VAL A 271 7.17 -19.09 11.74
N ARG A 272 8.50 -19.18 11.84
CA ARG A 272 9.20 -19.22 13.13
C ARG A 272 9.01 -17.92 13.92
N GLN A 273 9.10 -16.77 13.28
CA GLN A 273 8.89 -15.47 13.93
C GLN A 273 7.45 -15.32 14.45
N LEU A 274 6.45 -15.73 13.67
CA LEU A 274 5.05 -15.72 14.09
C LEU A 274 4.79 -16.70 15.25
N SER A 275 5.38 -17.90 15.20
CA SER A 275 5.33 -18.88 16.30
C SER A 275 5.85 -18.29 17.61
N GLN A 276 7.00 -17.60 17.57
CA GLN A 276 7.61 -16.93 18.73
C GLN A 276 6.82 -15.71 19.22
N HIS A 277 6.21 -14.95 18.30
CA HIS A 277 5.49 -13.73 18.64
C HIS A 277 4.11 -14.00 19.28
N PHE A 278 3.40 -15.02 18.79
CA PHE A 278 2.01 -15.28 19.18
C PHE A 278 1.82 -16.53 20.06
N GLY A 279 2.88 -17.24 20.45
CA GLY A 279 2.77 -18.44 21.28
C GLY A 279 4.12 -18.95 21.81
N PRO A 280 4.11 -20.06 22.58
CA PRO A 280 5.33 -20.75 22.98
C PRO A 280 5.94 -21.42 21.75
N ASP A 281 7.21 -21.14 21.46
CA ASP A 281 7.93 -21.65 20.29
C ASP A 281 8.15 -23.17 20.37
N THR A 282 7.14 -23.93 19.93
CA THR A 282 7.09 -25.39 19.97
C THR A 282 6.99 -25.98 18.57
N LYS A 283 7.25 -27.28 18.43
CA LYS A 283 7.10 -27.96 17.13
C LYS A 283 5.65 -27.94 16.63
N ASP A 284 4.68 -28.03 17.53
CA ASP A 284 3.27 -28.05 17.17
C ASP A 284 2.75 -26.65 16.80
N SER A 285 3.18 -25.61 17.52
CA SER A 285 2.87 -24.22 17.14
C SER A 285 3.47 -23.86 15.78
N THR A 286 4.71 -24.29 15.50
CA THR A 286 5.37 -24.06 14.20
C THR A 286 4.61 -24.71 13.06
N LYS A 287 4.15 -25.96 13.22
CA LYS A 287 3.33 -26.65 12.21
C LYS A 287 1.99 -25.95 11.97
N ALA A 288 1.33 -25.49 13.04
CA ALA A 288 0.08 -24.75 12.94
C ALA A 288 0.27 -23.46 12.14
N TRP A 289 1.30 -22.66 12.47
CA TRP A 289 1.63 -21.45 11.73
C TRP A 289 2.02 -21.71 10.28
N SER A 290 2.71 -22.81 9.98
CA SER A 290 3.00 -23.20 8.58
C SER A 290 1.71 -23.33 7.77
N ARG A 291 0.71 -24.07 8.28
CA ARG A 291 -0.57 -24.25 7.58
C ARG A 291 -1.31 -22.93 7.36
N ILE A 292 -1.32 -22.06 8.37
CA ILE A 292 -2.00 -20.76 8.32
C ILE A 292 -1.32 -19.86 7.27
N VAL A 293 0.01 -19.76 7.30
CA VAL A 293 0.79 -18.96 6.34
C VAL A 293 0.67 -19.53 4.93
N ASP A 294 0.75 -20.85 4.75
CA ASP A 294 0.60 -21.50 3.45
C ASP A 294 -0.79 -21.23 2.84
N THR A 295 -1.84 -21.26 3.67
CA THR A 295 -3.22 -20.93 3.25
C THR A 295 -3.33 -19.46 2.81
N ALA A 296 -2.77 -18.54 3.60
CA ALA A 296 -2.82 -17.11 3.30
C ALA A 296 -2.02 -16.76 2.03
N TYR A 297 -0.80 -17.28 1.92
CA TYR A 297 0.06 -17.08 0.76
C TYR A 297 -0.55 -17.68 -0.50
N GLY A 298 -1.10 -18.90 -0.39
CA GLY A 298 -1.74 -19.60 -1.49
C GLY A 298 -2.86 -18.80 -2.15
N LYS A 299 -3.76 -18.20 -1.35
CA LYS A 299 -4.85 -17.37 -1.89
C LYS A 299 -4.36 -16.15 -2.67
N VAL A 300 -3.37 -15.43 -2.13
CA VAL A 300 -2.80 -14.26 -2.81
C VAL A 300 -2.08 -14.70 -4.09
N GLN A 301 -1.30 -15.77 -4.04
CA GLN A 301 -0.58 -16.30 -5.20
C GLN A 301 -1.51 -16.79 -6.31
N GLU A 302 -2.58 -17.52 -5.97
CA GLU A 302 -3.58 -18.00 -6.91
C GLU A 302 -4.32 -16.83 -7.58
N THR A 303 -4.71 -15.83 -6.79
CA THR A 303 -5.33 -14.60 -7.30
C THR A 303 -4.38 -13.88 -8.26
N GLN A 304 -3.10 -13.73 -7.92
CA GLN A 304 -2.12 -13.11 -8.81
C GLN A 304 -1.87 -13.91 -10.10
N ARG A 305 -2.07 -15.23 -10.09
CA ARG A 305 -1.94 -16.07 -11.29
C ARG A 305 -3.16 -16.01 -12.21
N THR A 306 -4.34 -15.82 -11.63
CA THR A 306 -5.63 -15.90 -12.34
C THR A 306 -6.24 -14.52 -12.64
N LYS A 307 -5.74 -13.46 -12.00
CA LYS A 307 -6.15 -12.07 -12.26
C LYS A 307 -5.83 -11.73 -13.71
N SER A 308 -6.88 -11.64 -14.52
CA SER A 308 -6.79 -11.19 -15.90
C SER A 308 -7.26 -9.74 -15.97
N PRO A 309 -6.40 -8.79 -16.35
CA PRO A 309 -6.79 -7.39 -16.56
C PRO A 309 -7.40 -7.18 -17.95
N ASP A 310 -7.71 -8.25 -18.71
CA ASP A 310 -8.15 -8.14 -20.09
C ASP A 310 -9.58 -7.58 -20.16
N GLU A 311 -9.74 -6.55 -20.99
CA GLU A 311 -11.05 -6.04 -21.36
C GLU A 311 -11.13 -5.97 -22.89
N PRO A 312 -12.26 -6.38 -23.51
CA PRO A 312 -12.44 -6.23 -24.94
C PRO A 312 -12.36 -4.76 -25.34
N VAL A 313 -11.47 -4.41 -26.27
CA VAL A 313 -11.28 -3.02 -26.78
C VAL A 313 -12.58 -2.36 -27.23
N MET A 314 -13.50 -3.13 -27.81
CA MET A 314 -14.78 -2.61 -28.32
C MET A 314 -15.92 -2.61 -27.27
N LYS A 315 -15.64 -2.98 -26.02
CA LYS A 315 -16.63 -2.92 -24.94
C LYS A 315 -17.03 -1.46 -24.72
N ARG A 316 -18.35 -1.21 -24.60
CA ARG A 316 -18.87 0.14 -24.38
C ARG A 316 -18.26 0.73 -23.11
N LEU A 317 -17.60 1.88 -23.26
CA LEU A 317 -17.03 2.63 -22.15
C LEU A 317 -18.13 3.28 -21.30
N PRO A 318 -17.91 3.45 -19.99
CA PRO A 318 -18.81 4.23 -19.15
C PRO A 318 -18.91 5.68 -19.65
N PRO A 319 -20.00 6.41 -19.33
CA PRO A 319 -20.11 7.83 -19.68
C PRO A 319 -18.88 8.63 -19.21
N GLY A 320 -18.25 9.39 -20.12
CA GLY A 320 -17.02 10.13 -19.85
C GLY A 320 -15.72 9.34 -20.02
N GLY A 321 -15.78 8.04 -20.35
CA GLY A 321 -14.59 7.19 -20.52
C GLY A 321 -13.86 7.35 -21.86
N ASN A 322 -14.30 8.27 -22.72
CA ASN A 322 -13.83 8.46 -24.09
C ASN A 322 -13.17 9.83 -24.32
N ASN A 323 -12.75 10.50 -23.25
CA ASN A 323 -12.01 11.76 -23.34
C ASN A 323 -10.53 11.50 -23.63
N LEU A 324 -9.96 12.21 -24.61
CA LEU A 324 -8.51 12.23 -24.84
C LEU A 324 -7.79 13.12 -23.82
N TYR A 325 -8.48 14.16 -23.35
CA TYR A 325 -7.93 15.19 -22.48
C TYR A 325 -8.73 15.28 -21.18
N LEU A 326 -8.03 15.39 -20.06
CA LEU A 326 -8.62 15.83 -18.81
C LEU A 326 -8.91 17.33 -18.87
N VAL A 327 -7.94 18.09 -19.38
CA VAL A 327 -8.04 19.53 -19.65
C VAL A 327 -7.55 19.77 -21.07
N ASP A 328 -8.48 20.03 -21.98
CA ASP A 328 -8.21 20.20 -23.41
C ASP A 328 -7.61 21.60 -23.66
N PRO A 329 -6.46 21.73 -24.35
CA PRO A 329 -5.63 20.66 -24.93
C PRO A 329 -4.43 20.23 -24.06
N LEU A 330 -4.24 20.84 -22.89
CA LEU A 330 -2.99 20.77 -22.12
C LEU A 330 -2.69 19.41 -21.48
N VAL A 331 -3.70 18.70 -20.97
CA VAL A 331 -3.53 17.51 -20.13
C VAL A 331 -4.26 16.31 -20.69
N ALA A 332 -3.54 15.22 -20.95
CA ALA A 332 -4.12 13.96 -21.36
C ALA A 332 -4.96 13.34 -20.22
N ASP A 333 -6.08 12.69 -20.55
CA ASP A 333 -6.91 11.98 -19.56
C ASP A 333 -6.37 10.58 -19.21
N ASP A 334 -5.51 10.04 -20.09
CA ASP A 334 -4.87 8.72 -19.99
C ASP A 334 -3.37 8.74 -20.33
N GLY A 335 -2.58 9.14 -19.35
CA GLY A 335 -1.13 8.99 -19.31
C GLY A 335 -0.42 10.25 -18.82
N MET A 336 0.90 10.23 -18.98
CA MET A 336 1.79 11.30 -18.52
C MET A 336 1.77 12.49 -19.49
N THR A 337 1.70 13.70 -18.94
CA THR A 337 1.90 14.98 -19.63
C THR A 337 3.15 15.64 -19.07
N ILE A 338 4.09 16.05 -19.93
CA ILE A 338 5.32 16.73 -19.51
C ILE A 338 5.40 18.15 -20.07
N PRO A 339 5.09 19.19 -19.25
CA PRO A 339 5.53 20.54 -19.50
C PRO A 339 7.01 20.69 -19.13
N PHE A 340 7.83 21.17 -20.07
CA PHE A 340 9.27 21.28 -19.91
C PHE A 340 9.80 22.64 -20.38
N GLY A 341 10.85 23.14 -19.72
CA GLY A 341 11.40 24.45 -20.05
C GLY A 341 12.38 24.98 -19.01
N MET A 342 12.99 26.14 -19.30
CA MET A 342 13.98 26.76 -18.42
C MET A 342 13.42 27.06 -17.01
N GLY A 343 14.32 27.17 -16.02
CA GLY A 343 13.93 27.69 -14.70
C GLY A 343 13.29 29.08 -14.84
N GLY A 344 12.21 29.34 -14.09
CA GLY A 344 11.47 30.61 -14.19
C GLY A 344 10.56 30.76 -15.42
N ALA A 345 10.35 29.70 -16.21
CA ALA A 345 9.50 29.75 -17.40
C ALA A 345 7.98 29.81 -17.14
N GLY A 346 7.53 29.75 -15.88
CA GLY A 346 6.10 29.74 -15.51
C GLY A 346 5.43 28.37 -15.44
N LYS A 347 6.17 27.26 -15.58
CA LYS A 347 5.64 25.88 -15.54
C LYS A 347 4.78 25.57 -14.32
N SER A 348 5.24 25.90 -13.12
CA SER A 348 4.47 25.64 -11.88
C SER A 348 3.20 26.49 -11.79
N TYR A 349 3.21 27.73 -12.33
CA TYR A 349 2.00 28.55 -12.43
C TYR A 349 0.98 27.95 -13.39
N LEU A 350 1.44 27.47 -14.55
CA LEU A 350 0.58 26.76 -15.51
C LEU A 350 -0.01 25.49 -14.90
N ALA A 351 0.79 24.69 -14.18
CA ALA A 351 0.31 23.48 -13.52
C ALA A 351 -0.68 23.77 -12.38
N LEU A 352 -0.46 24.83 -11.59
CA LEU A 352 -1.39 25.25 -10.54
C LEU A 352 -2.67 25.85 -11.11
N LEU A 353 -2.63 26.58 -12.23
CA LEU A 353 -3.83 27.01 -12.95
C LEU A 353 -4.68 25.80 -13.35
N VAL A 354 -4.05 24.81 -13.97
CA VAL A 354 -4.72 23.56 -14.33
C VAL A 354 -5.28 22.83 -13.11
N ALA A 355 -4.54 22.80 -11.99
CA ALA A 355 -5.01 22.22 -10.73
C ALA A 355 -6.28 22.92 -10.21
N VAL A 356 -6.28 24.25 -10.21
CA VAL A 356 -7.44 25.08 -9.79
C VAL A 356 -8.64 24.80 -10.69
N LEU A 357 -8.49 24.89 -12.00
CA LEU A 357 -9.58 24.65 -12.95
C LEU A 357 -10.15 23.21 -12.81
N THR A 358 -9.30 22.23 -12.52
CA THR A 358 -9.71 20.83 -12.32
C THR A 358 -10.45 20.64 -10.99
N ALA A 359 -9.99 21.28 -9.92
CA ALA A 359 -10.55 21.13 -8.58
C ALA A 359 -11.82 21.97 -8.33
N LEU A 360 -12.03 23.04 -9.10
CA LEU A 360 -13.24 23.85 -9.02
C LEU A 360 -14.49 23.03 -9.40
N PRO A 361 -15.64 23.28 -8.75
CA PRO A 361 -16.92 22.76 -9.22
C PRO A 361 -17.19 23.21 -10.67
N GLY A 362 -17.76 22.35 -11.51
CA GLY A 362 -17.91 22.64 -12.94
C GLY A 362 -18.71 23.91 -13.26
N GLY A 363 -19.66 24.31 -12.40
CA GLY A 363 -20.40 25.57 -12.54
C GLY A 363 -19.61 26.82 -12.17
N ASP A 364 -18.48 26.68 -11.46
CA ASP A 364 -17.63 27.76 -11.00
C ASP A 364 -16.45 28.07 -11.92
N VAL A 365 -16.17 27.19 -12.89
CA VAL A 365 -15.08 27.38 -13.84
C VAL A 365 -15.43 28.52 -14.79
N PRO A 366 -14.62 29.59 -14.84
CA PRO A 366 -14.91 30.73 -15.69
C PRO A 366 -15.02 30.33 -17.16
N ASN A 367 -16.14 30.67 -17.78
CA ASN A 367 -16.49 30.29 -19.15
C ASN A 367 -15.39 30.66 -20.17
N GLY A 368 -14.66 29.66 -20.67
CA GLY A 368 -14.04 29.56 -22.01
C GLY A 368 -12.94 30.55 -22.44
N HIS A 369 -12.75 31.68 -21.76
CA HIS A 369 -11.83 32.73 -22.21
C HIS A 369 -10.35 32.32 -22.19
N LEU A 370 -9.99 31.35 -21.33
CA LEU A 370 -8.64 30.78 -21.28
C LEU A 370 -8.40 29.72 -22.36
N GLY A 371 -9.42 29.26 -23.08
CA GLY A 371 -9.26 28.18 -24.04
C GLY A 371 -8.90 26.83 -23.44
N LEU A 372 -9.17 26.64 -22.15
CA LEU A 372 -8.94 25.41 -21.40
C LEU A 372 -10.29 24.82 -21.03
N ASP A 373 -10.60 23.65 -21.61
CA ASP A 373 -11.87 22.97 -21.36
C ASP A 373 -11.65 21.74 -20.47
N VAL A 374 -12.16 21.82 -19.24
CA VAL A 374 -12.04 20.76 -18.24
C VAL A 374 -13.12 19.72 -18.49
N LYS A 375 -12.72 18.54 -18.97
CA LYS A 375 -13.66 17.46 -19.30
C LYS A 375 -14.15 16.72 -18.06
N ARG A 376 -13.37 16.72 -16.98
CA ARG A 376 -13.70 16.08 -15.70
C ARG A 376 -13.12 16.88 -14.53
N HIS A 377 -14.01 17.34 -13.66
CA HIS A 377 -13.65 17.99 -12.40
C HIS A 377 -13.45 16.97 -11.28
N GLY A 378 -12.58 17.29 -10.33
CA GLY A 378 -12.38 16.46 -9.14
C GLY A 378 -11.09 16.78 -8.39
N PRO A 379 -10.81 16.05 -7.31
CA PRO A 379 -9.65 16.32 -6.47
C PRO A 379 -8.32 16.16 -7.21
N VAL A 380 -7.34 16.98 -6.86
CA VAL A 380 -6.00 17.00 -7.42
C VAL A 380 -5.00 16.67 -6.30
N LEU A 381 -4.07 15.76 -6.57
CA LEU A 381 -2.94 15.50 -5.67
C LEU A 381 -1.69 16.18 -6.23
N TYR A 382 -1.15 17.16 -5.50
CA TYR A 382 0.01 17.95 -5.87
C TYR A 382 1.24 17.53 -5.06
N LEU A 383 2.14 16.75 -5.66
CA LEU A 383 3.41 16.32 -5.08
C LEU A 383 4.48 17.38 -5.36
N ASP A 384 4.91 18.10 -4.32
CA ASP A 384 5.88 19.19 -4.43
C ASP A 384 7.22 18.82 -3.78
N TYR A 385 8.24 18.73 -4.63
CA TYR A 385 9.64 18.48 -4.34
C TYR A 385 10.49 19.76 -4.35
N GLU A 386 9.93 20.91 -4.74
CA GLU A 386 10.66 22.16 -4.92
C GLU A 386 10.31 23.24 -3.91
N ALA A 387 9.05 23.34 -3.53
CA ALA A 387 8.52 24.42 -2.73
C ALA A 387 7.82 23.91 -1.46
N SER A 388 7.30 24.87 -0.69
CA SER A 388 6.55 24.62 0.53
C SER A 388 5.05 24.72 0.26
N ARG A 389 4.24 24.08 1.13
CA ARG A 389 2.78 24.22 1.13
C ARG A 389 2.34 25.68 1.12
N ALA A 390 3.00 26.54 1.89
CA ALA A 390 2.68 27.96 1.98
C ALA A 390 2.82 28.67 0.61
N ARG A 391 3.86 28.34 -0.16
CA ARG A 391 4.05 28.91 -1.51
C ARG A 391 2.97 28.43 -2.47
N ALA A 392 2.62 27.14 -2.43
CA ALA A 392 1.55 26.59 -3.26
C ALA A 392 0.19 27.24 -2.91
N GLN A 393 -0.13 27.35 -1.62
CA GLN A 393 -1.36 27.96 -1.14
C GLN A 393 -1.50 29.42 -1.60
N ARG A 394 -0.44 30.23 -1.45
CA ARG A 394 -0.45 31.64 -1.91
C ARG A 394 -0.70 31.76 -3.41
N ARG A 395 -0.05 30.92 -4.22
CA ARG A 395 -0.26 30.91 -5.68
C ARG A 395 -1.68 30.49 -6.05
N VAL A 396 -2.22 29.46 -5.39
CA VAL A 396 -3.61 29.02 -5.59
C VAL A 396 -4.59 30.13 -5.23
N ALA A 397 -4.42 30.78 -4.07
CA ALA A 397 -5.25 31.90 -3.65
C ALA A 397 -5.17 33.07 -4.65
N GLY A 398 -3.98 33.43 -5.11
CA GLY A 398 -3.81 34.49 -6.11
C GLY A 398 -4.46 34.15 -7.45
N ILE A 399 -4.39 32.89 -7.89
CA ILE A 399 -5.08 32.42 -9.10
C ILE A 399 -6.61 32.50 -8.91
N LEU A 400 -7.15 32.04 -7.78
CA LEU A 400 -8.59 32.14 -7.48
C LEU A 400 -9.08 33.59 -7.56
N ARG A 401 -8.36 34.54 -6.94
CA ARG A 401 -8.68 35.98 -7.03
C ARG A 401 -8.66 36.49 -8.46
N GLY A 402 -7.66 36.11 -9.24
CA GLY A 402 -7.56 36.49 -10.66
C GLY A 402 -8.68 35.90 -11.52
N LEU A 403 -9.26 34.77 -11.10
CA LEU A 403 -10.47 34.19 -11.70
C LEU A 403 -11.77 34.80 -11.15
N GLY A 404 -11.68 35.83 -10.29
CA GLY A 404 -12.83 36.50 -9.66
C GLY A 404 -13.49 35.69 -8.54
N LYS A 405 -12.75 34.78 -7.91
CA LYS A 405 -13.21 33.96 -6.78
C LYS A 405 -12.52 34.41 -5.49
N ASP A 406 -13.26 34.47 -4.40
CA ASP A 406 -12.72 34.75 -3.07
C ASP A 406 -12.11 33.47 -2.49
N PRO A 407 -10.79 33.39 -2.19
CA PRO A 407 -10.17 32.19 -1.64
C PRO A 407 -10.83 31.66 -0.36
N ASP A 408 -11.47 32.52 0.43
CA ASP A 408 -12.14 32.13 1.68
C ASP A 408 -13.39 31.26 1.40
N ASP A 409 -14.02 31.39 0.23
CA ASP A 409 -15.10 30.49 -0.21
C ASP A 409 -14.60 29.09 -0.63
N TYR A 410 -13.27 28.91 -0.72
CA TYR A 410 -12.61 27.74 -1.28
C TYR A 410 -11.51 27.18 -0.35
N GLU A 411 -11.63 27.37 0.97
CA GLU A 411 -10.68 26.81 1.95
C GLU A 411 -10.49 25.28 1.81
N ASP A 412 -11.57 24.58 1.45
CA ASP A 412 -11.61 23.13 1.22
C ASP A 412 -11.48 22.75 -0.28
N LEU A 413 -10.99 23.65 -1.14
CA LEU A 413 -10.72 23.33 -2.55
C LEU A 413 -9.89 22.06 -2.61
N ALA A 414 -10.33 21.10 -3.42
CA ALA A 414 -9.84 19.73 -3.39
C ALA A 414 -8.45 19.54 -4.03
N ILE A 415 -7.49 20.43 -3.75
CA ILE A 415 -6.08 20.33 -4.12
C ILE A 415 -5.30 19.89 -2.88
N GLN A 416 -5.01 18.59 -2.79
CA GLN A 416 -4.20 18.06 -1.71
C GLN A 416 -2.72 18.26 -1.99
N TYR A 417 -2.04 19.03 -1.14
CA TYR A 417 -0.58 19.15 -1.15
C TYR A 417 0.09 17.94 -0.48
N TRP A 418 1.20 17.47 -1.07
CA TRP A 418 2.07 16.44 -0.52
C TRP A 418 3.54 16.82 -0.69
N PRO A 419 4.33 16.94 0.38
CA PRO A 419 5.76 17.24 0.26
C PRO A 419 6.54 16.00 -0.21
N GLY A 420 7.45 16.18 -1.17
CA GLY A 420 8.30 15.09 -1.67
C GLY A 420 9.31 14.54 -0.66
N GLN A 421 9.61 15.29 0.41
CA GLN A 421 10.47 14.89 1.53
C GLN A 421 11.86 14.34 1.14
N GLY A 422 12.36 14.71 -0.04
CA GLY A 422 13.63 14.21 -0.56
C GLY A 422 13.64 12.72 -0.95
N MET A 423 12.47 12.09 -1.04
CA MET A 423 12.33 10.67 -1.37
C MET A 423 11.75 10.49 -2.77
N PRO A 424 12.37 9.66 -3.63
CA PRO A 424 11.84 9.38 -4.97
C PRO A 424 10.39 8.93 -4.95
N LEU A 425 9.64 9.24 -6.01
CA LEU A 425 8.25 8.80 -6.15
C LEU A 425 8.15 7.28 -6.14
N SER A 426 9.13 6.59 -6.73
CA SER A 426 9.22 5.12 -6.79
C SER A 426 9.25 4.48 -5.40
N THR A 427 9.78 5.15 -4.37
CA THR A 427 9.78 4.65 -2.99
C THR A 427 8.50 5.00 -2.22
N ASN A 428 7.71 5.94 -2.72
CA ASN A 428 6.50 6.46 -2.09
C ASN A 428 5.20 6.05 -2.81
N VAL A 429 5.28 5.09 -3.74
CA VAL A 429 4.13 4.61 -4.51
C VAL A 429 2.95 4.24 -3.62
N TYR A 430 3.20 3.44 -2.57
CA TYR A 430 2.13 2.98 -1.67
C TYR A 430 1.41 4.12 -0.92
N PRO A 431 2.08 4.99 -0.14
CA PRO A 431 1.39 6.06 0.57
C PRO A 431 0.71 7.06 -0.37
N VAL A 432 1.31 7.34 -1.55
CA VAL A 432 0.72 8.23 -2.55
C VAL A 432 -0.51 7.59 -3.20
N ARG A 433 -0.45 6.31 -3.61
CA ARG A 433 -1.59 5.54 -4.13
C ARG A 433 -2.77 5.56 -3.17
N LYS A 434 -2.50 5.26 -1.89
CA LYS A 434 -3.51 5.25 -0.85
C LYS A 434 -4.21 6.62 -0.79
N ARG A 435 -3.44 7.71 -0.71
CA ARG A 435 -4.01 9.05 -0.65
C ARG A 435 -4.76 9.43 -1.93
N TYR A 436 -4.22 9.13 -3.11
CA TYR A 436 -4.85 9.37 -4.41
C TYR A 436 -6.21 8.67 -4.52
N THR A 437 -6.28 7.41 -4.06
CA THR A 437 -7.50 6.60 -4.08
C THR A 437 -8.53 7.07 -3.04
N GLU A 438 -8.12 7.35 -1.81
CA GLU A 438 -9.00 7.87 -0.76
C GLU A 438 -9.63 9.21 -1.11
N LEU A 439 -8.88 10.06 -1.83
CA LEU A 439 -9.39 11.33 -2.35
C LEU A 439 -10.35 11.14 -3.53
N GLY A 440 -10.28 10.03 -4.26
CA GLY A 440 -10.89 9.93 -5.59
C GLY A 440 -10.29 10.95 -6.56
N ALA A 441 -8.97 11.20 -6.45
CA ALA A 441 -8.30 12.22 -7.24
C ALA A 441 -8.34 11.90 -8.74
N VAL A 442 -8.52 12.92 -9.56
CA VAL A 442 -8.60 12.83 -11.03
C VAL A 442 -7.31 13.26 -11.71
N LEU A 443 -6.42 13.96 -10.98
CA LEU A 443 -5.15 14.48 -11.50
C LEU A 443 -4.03 14.35 -10.46
N LEU A 444 -2.88 13.84 -10.90
CA LEU A 444 -1.64 13.82 -10.12
C LEU A 444 -0.63 14.80 -10.73
N ILE A 445 -0.17 15.79 -9.96
CA ILE A 445 0.87 16.73 -10.39
C ILE A 445 2.15 16.46 -9.62
N VAL A 446 3.29 16.43 -10.31
CA VAL A 446 4.62 16.22 -9.74
C VAL A 446 5.53 17.38 -10.13
N ASP A 447 5.85 18.23 -9.15
CA ASP A 447 6.74 19.39 -9.29
C ASP A 447 7.99 19.22 -8.41
N SER A 448 9.15 18.76 -8.88
CA SER A 448 9.53 18.51 -10.27
C SER A 448 9.97 17.07 -10.50
N LEU A 449 9.88 16.66 -11.77
CA LEU A 449 10.21 15.32 -12.27
C LEU A 449 11.63 14.89 -11.87
N SER A 450 12.61 15.80 -11.96
CA SER A 450 14.02 15.50 -11.67
C SER A 450 14.23 15.02 -10.23
N LYS A 451 13.65 15.75 -9.27
CA LYS A 451 13.75 15.41 -7.85
C LYS A 451 12.90 14.19 -7.47
N ALA A 452 11.77 14.01 -8.14
CA ALA A 452 10.91 12.86 -7.94
C ALA A 452 11.53 11.55 -8.47
N CYS A 453 12.44 11.62 -9.45
CA CYS A 453 13.19 10.45 -9.91
C CYS A 453 14.32 10.09 -8.94
N GLY A 454 15.10 11.07 -8.48
CA GLY A 454 16.22 10.87 -7.55
C GLY A 454 17.46 10.17 -8.14
N GLU A 455 17.47 9.93 -9.47
CA GLU A 455 18.53 9.24 -10.21
C GLU A 455 18.91 9.99 -11.50
N ASP A 456 19.83 9.44 -12.30
CA ASP A 456 20.22 10.02 -13.59
C ASP A 456 19.07 9.96 -14.60
N LEU A 457 18.59 11.13 -15.01
CA LEU A 457 17.52 11.29 -16.00
C LEU A 457 17.91 10.82 -17.41
N SER A 458 19.20 10.61 -17.65
CA SER A 458 19.74 10.13 -18.93
C SER A 458 19.55 8.62 -19.12
N ALA A 459 19.22 7.87 -18.06
CA ALA A 459 18.98 6.44 -18.14
C ALA A 459 17.52 6.10 -18.50
N GLN A 460 17.33 5.15 -19.43
CA GLN A 460 16.00 4.65 -19.82
C GLN A 460 15.28 3.94 -18.65
N GLU A 461 16.04 3.28 -17.78
CA GLU A 461 15.50 2.60 -16.60
C GLU A 461 14.83 3.58 -15.62
N THR A 462 15.37 4.80 -15.48
CA THR A 462 14.77 5.88 -14.69
C THR A 462 13.39 6.25 -15.19
N VAL A 463 13.23 6.42 -16.51
CA VAL A 463 11.93 6.73 -17.14
C VAL A 463 10.93 5.62 -16.86
N SER A 464 11.34 4.38 -17.09
CA SER A 464 10.49 3.19 -16.89
C SER A 464 10.09 3.04 -15.42
N THR A 465 11.01 3.28 -14.50
CA THR A 465 10.76 3.21 -13.04
C THR A 465 9.75 4.28 -12.61
N TYR A 466 9.90 5.50 -13.12
CA TYR A 466 9.00 6.60 -12.82
C TYR A 466 7.60 6.41 -13.44
N SER A 467 7.50 6.05 -14.72
CA SER A 467 6.21 5.81 -15.38
C SER A 467 5.47 4.62 -14.77
N ASN A 468 6.19 3.55 -14.41
CA ASN A 468 5.61 2.44 -13.65
C ASN A 468 5.12 2.87 -12.26
N ALA A 469 5.80 3.80 -11.59
CA ALA A 469 5.34 4.34 -10.31
C ALA A 469 4.02 5.11 -10.45
N LEU A 470 3.87 5.95 -11.49
CA LEU A 470 2.61 6.63 -11.80
C LEU A 470 1.47 5.62 -12.08
N ALA A 471 1.75 4.59 -12.89
CA ALA A 471 0.79 3.53 -13.18
C ALA A 471 0.40 2.73 -11.92
N ARG A 472 1.35 2.40 -11.04
CA ARG A 472 1.09 1.72 -9.76
C ARG A 472 0.27 2.57 -8.79
N ILE A 473 0.41 3.90 -8.84
CA ILE A 473 -0.44 4.85 -8.11
C ILE A 473 -1.89 4.84 -8.63
N GLY A 474 -2.09 4.43 -9.89
CA GLY A 474 -3.40 4.45 -10.55
C GLY A 474 -3.77 5.83 -11.10
N ALA A 475 -2.79 6.73 -11.25
CA ALA A 475 -3.03 8.05 -11.81
C ALA A 475 -3.23 7.95 -13.32
N THR A 476 -4.49 8.05 -13.77
CA THR A 476 -4.81 8.01 -15.20
C THR A 476 -4.38 9.30 -15.89
N ALA A 477 -4.52 10.46 -15.24
CA ALA A 477 -4.01 11.73 -15.75
C ALA A 477 -2.91 12.27 -14.82
N SER A 478 -1.75 12.61 -15.39
CA SER A 478 -0.66 13.21 -14.62
C SER A 478 0.10 14.32 -15.35
N ILE A 479 0.64 15.26 -14.57
CA ILE A 479 1.57 16.29 -15.02
C ILE A 479 2.90 16.11 -14.29
N SER A 480 3.99 15.97 -15.03
CA SER A 480 5.34 15.87 -14.47
C SER A 480 6.20 17.01 -15.02
N ILE A 481 6.56 17.97 -14.17
CA ILE A 481 7.25 19.20 -14.59
C ILE A 481 8.74 18.92 -14.78
N ALA A 482 9.25 19.20 -15.98
CA ALA A 482 10.65 18.95 -16.34
C ALA A 482 11.42 20.22 -16.71
N HIS A 483 12.76 20.13 -16.69
CA HIS A 483 13.65 21.19 -17.15
C HIS A 483 14.25 20.86 -18.53
N VAL A 484 14.97 21.82 -19.11
CA VAL A 484 15.79 21.64 -20.32
C VAL A 484 17.25 21.99 -20.03
N THR A 485 18.16 21.46 -20.85
CA THR A 485 19.53 21.97 -20.94
C THR A 485 19.61 23.12 -21.94
N LYS A 486 20.72 23.88 -21.89
CA LYS A 486 20.98 24.95 -22.86
C LYS A 486 21.16 24.44 -24.30
N GLU A 487 21.53 23.17 -24.48
CA GLU A 487 21.90 22.59 -25.79
C GLU A 487 20.70 22.05 -26.60
N GLU A 488 19.68 21.51 -25.95
CA GLU A 488 18.50 20.90 -26.61
C GLU A 488 17.21 21.76 -26.46
N GLY A 489 17.41 23.02 -26.07
CA GLY A 489 16.55 23.82 -25.17
C GLY A 489 15.09 24.07 -25.52
N SER A 490 14.54 23.53 -26.60
CA SER A 490 13.11 23.68 -26.95
C SER A 490 12.43 22.43 -27.54
N LYS A 491 13.17 21.36 -27.83
CA LYS A 491 12.63 20.19 -28.52
C LYS A 491 12.24 19.08 -27.56
N TYR A 492 13.08 18.81 -26.57
CA TYR A 492 12.92 17.67 -25.67
C TYR A 492 13.13 18.08 -24.20
N PRO A 493 12.46 17.41 -23.25
CA PRO A 493 12.82 17.50 -21.84
C PRO A 493 14.26 17.02 -21.60
N PHE A 494 14.89 17.54 -20.56
CA PHE A 494 16.21 17.08 -20.13
C PHE A 494 16.20 15.60 -19.73
N GLY A 495 17.22 14.86 -20.18
CA GLY A 495 17.45 13.46 -19.86
C GLY A 495 17.50 12.62 -21.13
N SER A 496 17.01 11.38 -21.05
CA SER A 496 16.89 10.52 -22.23
C SER A 496 15.75 10.94 -23.16
N VAL A 497 15.83 10.57 -24.44
CA VAL A 497 14.74 10.75 -25.42
C VAL A 497 13.43 10.07 -24.98
N PHE A 498 13.49 9.10 -24.06
CA PHE A 498 12.31 8.44 -23.52
C PHE A 498 11.41 9.40 -22.74
N TRP A 499 11.95 10.47 -22.14
CA TRP A 499 11.12 11.53 -21.53
C TRP A 499 10.28 12.29 -22.55
N HIS A 500 10.59 12.19 -23.85
CA HIS A 500 9.73 12.66 -24.92
C HIS A 500 8.84 11.54 -25.49
N ASN A 501 9.35 10.31 -25.59
CA ASN A 501 8.64 9.20 -26.25
C ASN A 501 7.60 8.47 -25.37
N ASP A 502 7.74 8.48 -24.05
CA ASP A 502 6.82 7.81 -23.12
C ASP A 502 5.52 8.61 -22.84
N PRO A 503 5.56 9.95 -22.60
CA PRO A 503 4.35 10.75 -22.33
C PRO A 503 3.34 10.76 -23.50
N ARG A 504 2.07 10.97 -23.22
CA ARG A 504 1.05 11.27 -24.25
C ARG A 504 1.24 12.64 -24.88
N LEU A 505 1.59 13.61 -24.03
CA LEU A 505 1.76 15.01 -24.39
C LEU A 505 3.08 15.54 -23.86
N THR A 506 3.77 16.33 -24.69
CA THR A 506 4.88 17.15 -24.21
C THR A 506 4.71 18.59 -24.68
N TRP A 507 4.98 19.52 -23.77
CA TRP A 507 4.76 20.95 -23.97
C TRP A 507 6.03 21.71 -23.63
N TYR A 508 6.59 22.39 -24.62
CA TYR A 508 7.69 23.31 -24.37
C TYR A 508 7.13 24.63 -23.83
N VAL A 509 7.53 24.96 -22.61
CA VAL A 509 7.12 26.17 -21.89
C VAL A 509 8.29 27.15 -21.87
N HIS A 510 8.06 28.35 -22.38
CA HIS A 510 9.02 29.43 -22.31
C HIS A 510 8.35 30.73 -21.86
N ASN A 511 9.14 31.54 -21.17
CA ASN A 511 8.70 32.84 -20.67
C ASN A 511 9.16 33.93 -21.65
N LEU A 512 8.23 34.77 -22.07
CA LEU A 512 8.47 36.04 -22.71
C LEU A 512 8.34 37.12 -21.62
N GLU A 513 9.43 37.82 -21.31
CA GLU A 513 9.39 39.02 -20.47
C GLU A 513 8.28 39.94 -21.01
N GLN A 514 7.34 40.36 -20.18
CA GLN A 514 6.32 41.34 -20.57
C GLN A 514 6.61 42.66 -19.85
N GLY A 515 6.07 43.77 -20.36
CA GLY A 515 6.22 45.08 -19.72
C GLY A 515 5.72 45.05 -18.26
N GLU A 516 4.57 44.41 -18.04
CA GLU A 516 4.06 44.02 -16.72
C GLU A 516 3.71 42.51 -16.76
N GLY A 517 4.17 41.75 -15.76
CA GLY A 517 3.87 40.33 -15.62
C GLY A 517 4.81 39.37 -16.37
N MET A 518 4.33 38.15 -16.59
CA MET A 518 5.04 37.01 -17.18
C MET A 518 4.22 36.44 -18.34
N GLY A 519 4.76 36.46 -19.56
CA GLY A 519 4.14 35.82 -20.72
C GLY A 519 4.57 34.37 -20.82
N VAL A 520 3.66 33.42 -20.59
CA VAL A 520 3.94 31.98 -20.69
C VAL A 520 3.46 31.47 -22.04
N MET A 521 4.40 31.08 -22.89
CA MET A 521 4.14 30.47 -24.18
C MET A 521 4.34 28.96 -24.12
N VAL A 522 3.37 28.24 -24.63
CA VAL A 522 3.28 26.78 -24.54
C VAL A 522 3.17 26.18 -25.94
N ALA A 523 4.23 25.52 -26.40
CA ALA A 523 4.32 24.91 -27.72
C ALA A 523 4.18 23.39 -27.63
N ASN A 524 3.22 22.80 -28.36
CA ASN A 524 3.08 21.34 -28.38
C ASN A 524 4.25 20.72 -29.14
N ARG A 525 4.96 19.79 -28.49
CA ARG A 525 6.06 19.04 -29.13
C ARG A 525 5.66 17.61 -29.43
N LYS A 526 4.61 17.10 -28.78
CA LYS A 526 4.07 15.77 -29.02
C LYS A 526 2.59 15.68 -28.65
N SER A 527 1.86 14.96 -29.49
CA SER A 527 0.54 14.40 -29.20
C SER A 527 0.43 13.02 -29.87
N ASN A 528 0.04 12.00 -29.12
CA ASN A 528 -0.12 10.63 -29.64
C ASN A 528 -1.48 10.43 -30.30
N ASP A 529 -2.54 10.95 -29.69
CA ASP A 529 -3.92 10.57 -29.99
C ASP A 529 -4.70 11.66 -30.75
N ALA A 530 -4.08 12.83 -30.96
CA ALA A 530 -4.64 13.94 -31.73
C ALA A 530 -3.58 14.61 -32.61
N ALA A 531 -4.03 15.46 -33.53
CA ALA A 531 -3.12 16.31 -34.30
C ALA A 531 -2.37 17.25 -33.34
N ILE A 532 -1.06 17.43 -33.59
CA ILE A 532 -0.26 18.43 -32.88
C ILE A 532 -0.97 19.78 -32.98
N VAL A 533 -1.19 20.42 -31.84
CA VAL A 533 -1.70 21.80 -31.79
C VAL A 533 -0.66 22.69 -32.45
N ARG A 534 -0.98 23.19 -33.65
CA ARG A 534 0.00 23.87 -34.53
C ARG A 534 0.32 25.31 -34.11
N GLY A 535 -0.56 25.94 -33.32
CA GLY A 535 -0.31 27.25 -32.72
C GLY A 535 0.26 27.12 -31.31
N GLU A 536 1.14 28.03 -30.91
CA GLU A 536 1.55 28.14 -29.50
C GLU A 536 0.43 28.79 -28.70
N LEU A 537 0.12 28.20 -27.54
CA LEU A 537 -0.86 28.76 -26.62
C LEU A 537 -0.14 29.78 -25.74
N GLY A 538 -0.65 31.00 -25.69
CA GLY A 538 -0.07 32.06 -24.89
C GLY A 538 -0.94 32.43 -23.69
N TYR A 539 -0.34 32.54 -22.52
CA TYR A 539 -1.00 32.97 -21.29
C TYR A 539 -0.19 34.09 -20.65
N LYS A 540 -0.79 35.27 -20.52
CA LYS A 540 -0.19 36.38 -19.78
C LYS A 540 -0.60 36.27 -18.31
N PHE A 541 0.39 36.20 -17.42
CA PHE A 541 0.21 36.20 -15.97
C PHE A 541 0.60 37.57 -15.43
N GLU A 542 -0.38 38.32 -14.94
CA GLU A 542 -0.17 39.64 -14.33
C GLU A 542 -0.25 39.51 -12.81
N PHE A 543 0.79 39.98 -12.12
CA PHE A 543 0.91 39.89 -10.67
C PHE A 543 0.59 41.25 -10.05
N THR A 544 -0.46 41.29 -9.24
CA THR A 544 -0.78 42.47 -8.42
C THR A 544 -0.38 42.20 -6.98
N GLY A 545 0.42 43.11 -6.41
CA GLY A 545 1.08 42.90 -5.13
C GLY A 545 2.30 42.00 -5.21
N THR A 546 2.82 41.64 -4.04
CA THR A 546 3.96 40.74 -3.82
C THR A 546 3.50 39.45 -3.18
N ASP A 547 4.35 38.43 -3.13
CA ASP A 547 4.03 37.16 -2.48
C ASP A 547 3.98 37.24 -0.95
N GLU A 548 4.23 38.41 -0.37
CA GLU A 548 4.05 38.73 1.04
C GLU A 548 2.68 39.38 1.34
N ASP A 549 2.00 39.91 0.31
CA ASP A 549 0.76 40.65 0.47
C ASP A 549 -0.45 39.71 0.61
N GLU A 550 -1.38 40.02 1.51
CA GLU A 550 -2.60 39.23 1.71
C GLU A 550 -3.50 39.25 0.48
N ASP A 551 -3.51 40.35 -0.28
CA ASP A 551 -4.31 40.57 -1.49
C ASP A 551 -3.59 40.18 -2.79
N PHE A 552 -2.46 39.46 -2.71
CA PHE A 552 -1.74 38.95 -3.88
C PHE A 552 -2.68 38.30 -4.89
N THR A 553 -2.68 38.81 -6.12
CA THR A 553 -3.60 38.39 -7.18
C THR A 553 -2.83 38.06 -8.46
N VAL A 554 -3.26 37.00 -9.14
CA VAL A 554 -2.66 36.52 -10.39
C VAL A 554 -3.73 36.54 -11.47
N THR A 555 -3.81 37.62 -12.22
CA THR A 555 -4.73 37.73 -13.37
C THR A 555 -4.15 37.00 -14.56
N ILE A 556 -4.97 36.16 -15.21
CA ILE A 556 -4.52 35.30 -16.30
C ILE A 556 -5.39 35.57 -17.52
N THR A 557 -4.76 35.92 -18.64
CA THR A 557 -5.45 36.11 -19.92
C THR A 557 -4.82 35.25 -21.00
N ARG A 558 -5.64 34.70 -21.90
CA ARG A 558 -5.15 34.04 -23.10
C ARG A 558 -4.72 35.09 -24.12
N GLU A 559 -3.48 35.00 -24.58
CA GLU A 559 -2.89 35.88 -25.57
C GLU A 559 -1.96 35.05 -26.48
N ASP A 560 -2.57 34.37 -27.46
CA ASP A 560 -1.83 33.56 -28.42
C ASP A 560 -0.97 34.47 -29.32
N GLY A 561 0.26 34.05 -29.60
CA GLY A 561 1.17 34.81 -30.47
C GLY A 561 1.80 36.05 -29.82
N MET A 562 1.90 36.09 -28.48
CA MET A 562 2.69 37.11 -27.77
C MET A 562 4.08 37.24 -28.39
N GLU A 563 4.48 38.48 -28.66
CA GLU A 563 5.84 38.81 -29.04
C GLU A 563 6.60 39.33 -27.81
N PRO A 564 7.91 39.10 -27.72
CA PRO A 564 8.72 39.78 -26.72
C PRO A 564 8.57 41.30 -26.93
N PRO A 565 8.54 42.11 -25.85
CA PRO A 565 8.48 43.54 -25.96
C PRO A 565 9.62 43.99 -26.85
N VAL A 566 9.30 44.84 -27.83
CA VAL A 566 10.30 45.47 -28.68
C VAL A 566 11.21 46.27 -27.76
N LYS A 567 12.32 45.66 -27.31
CA LYS A 567 13.41 46.39 -26.67
C LYS A 567 13.82 47.41 -27.72
N GLY A 568 13.54 48.69 -27.45
CA GLY A 568 13.98 49.77 -28.31
C GLY A 568 15.44 49.52 -28.68
N ASP A 569 15.79 49.70 -29.95
CA ASP A 569 17.13 49.36 -30.44
C ASP A 569 18.18 49.88 -29.45
N THR A 570 19.07 49.00 -28.98
CA THR A 570 20.19 49.44 -28.15
C THR A 570 20.98 50.51 -28.89
N LEU A 571 21.68 51.38 -28.16
CA LEU A 571 22.47 52.44 -28.80
C LEU A 571 23.45 51.85 -29.84
N GLU A 572 24.01 50.67 -29.58
CA GLU A 572 24.81 49.92 -30.55
C GLU A 572 24.04 49.52 -31.82
N MET A 573 22.81 49.01 -31.69
CA MET A 573 21.99 48.65 -32.84
C MET A 573 21.57 49.88 -33.65
N ARG A 574 21.25 50.99 -32.98
CA ARG A 574 20.94 52.27 -33.64
C ARG A 574 22.14 52.79 -34.43
N VAL A 575 23.36 52.70 -33.88
CA VAL A 575 24.61 53.01 -34.59
C VAL A 575 24.79 52.12 -35.81
N LEU A 576 24.63 50.80 -35.67
CA LEU A 576 24.81 49.87 -36.78
C LEU A 576 23.78 50.09 -37.90
N LYS A 577 22.51 50.33 -37.58
CA LYS A 577 21.46 50.63 -38.56
C LYS A 577 21.77 51.90 -39.34
N LEU A 578 22.21 52.96 -38.64
CA LEU A 578 22.59 54.22 -39.27
C LEU A 578 23.81 54.01 -40.19
N LEU A 579 24.86 53.35 -39.72
CA LEU A 579 26.07 53.10 -40.52
C LEU A 579 25.83 52.16 -41.71
N LYS A 580 24.89 51.21 -41.62
CA LYS A 580 24.46 50.37 -42.76
C LYS A 580 23.82 51.19 -43.88
N GLY A 581 23.14 52.29 -43.54
CA GLY A 581 22.52 53.21 -44.50
C GLY A 581 23.47 54.25 -45.11
N HIS A 582 24.64 54.49 -44.49
CA HIS A 582 25.58 55.55 -44.88
C HIS A 582 26.91 54.99 -45.40
N LYS A 583 26.98 54.73 -46.71
CA LYS A 583 28.17 54.16 -47.37
C LYS A 583 29.43 55.04 -47.29
N GLU A 584 29.28 56.35 -47.13
CA GLU A 584 30.39 57.31 -47.00
C GLU A 584 30.95 57.40 -45.57
N GLY A 585 30.42 56.58 -44.64
CA GLY A 585 30.78 56.58 -43.24
C GLY A 585 30.28 57.83 -42.51
N VAL A 586 30.31 57.80 -41.18
CA VAL A 586 29.75 58.86 -40.32
C VAL A 586 30.69 59.17 -39.16
N THR A 587 30.96 60.44 -38.92
CA THR A 587 31.80 60.89 -37.80
C THR A 587 31.12 60.64 -36.45
N GLY A 588 31.90 60.61 -35.37
CA GLY A 588 31.35 60.45 -34.02
C GLY A 588 30.36 61.56 -33.63
N LYS A 589 30.60 62.81 -34.05
CA LYS A 589 29.71 63.95 -33.79
C LYS A 589 28.39 63.84 -34.57
N GLU A 590 28.45 63.42 -35.83
CA GLU A 590 27.24 63.19 -36.65
C GLU A 590 26.42 62.02 -36.07
N LEU A 591 27.06 60.97 -35.56
CA LEU A 591 26.38 59.88 -34.86
C LEU A 591 25.71 60.34 -33.56
N GLN A 592 26.38 61.18 -32.76
CA GLN A 592 25.82 61.75 -31.54
C GLN A 592 24.59 62.62 -31.83
N ALA A 593 24.67 63.47 -32.86
CA ALA A 593 23.57 64.35 -33.26
C ALA A 593 22.38 63.55 -33.82
N ALA A 594 22.62 62.58 -34.71
CA ALA A 594 21.55 61.80 -35.34
C ALA A 594 20.88 60.79 -34.39
N LEU A 595 21.57 60.38 -33.32
CA LEU A 595 21.04 59.46 -32.31
C LEU A 595 20.60 60.15 -31.02
N GLU A 596 20.69 61.50 -30.97
CA GLU A 596 20.34 62.32 -29.81
C GLU A 596 21.00 61.81 -28.52
N THR A 597 22.33 61.63 -28.54
CA THR A 597 23.10 61.11 -27.40
C THR A 597 24.35 61.94 -27.12
N ASP A 598 24.66 62.12 -25.82
CA ASP A 598 25.84 62.86 -25.36
C ASP A 598 27.14 62.06 -25.54
N SER A 599 27.08 60.72 -25.67
CA SER A 599 28.26 59.86 -25.76
C SER A 599 28.07 58.68 -26.70
N ILE A 600 29.08 58.46 -27.55
CA ILE A 600 29.11 57.32 -28.50
C ILE A 600 30.42 56.51 -28.43
N GLY A 601 31.38 56.92 -27.59
CA GLY A 601 32.71 56.29 -27.52
C GLY A 601 32.68 54.82 -27.05
N GLY A 602 31.89 54.53 -26.01
CA GLY A 602 31.70 53.17 -25.50
C GLY A 602 31.06 52.21 -26.52
N PRO A 603 29.90 52.58 -27.11
CA PRO A 603 29.26 51.82 -28.18
C PRO A 603 30.18 51.57 -29.39
N LEU A 604 30.88 52.61 -29.88
CA LEU A 604 31.82 52.45 -31.00
C LEU A 604 32.98 51.52 -30.63
N GLY A 605 33.51 51.61 -29.41
CA GLY A 605 34.57 50.72 -28.93
C GLY A 605 34.16 49.25 -28.90
N ARG A 606 32.91 48.96 -28.51
CA ARG A 606 32.36 47.59 -28.49
C ARG A 606 32.05 47.03 -29.87
N LEU A 607 31.65 47.89 -30.81
CA LEU A 607 31.26 47.51 -32.17
C LEU A 607 32.46 47.39 -33.13
N ARG A 608 33.63 47.90 -32.75
CA ARG A 608 34.83 47.80 -33.58
C ARG A 608 35.21 46.34 -33.79
N LEU A 609 35.47 46.01 -35.05
CA LEU A 609 35.95 44.68 -35.41
C LEU A 609 37.21 44.34 -34.61
N LYS A 610 37.20 43.16 -33.97
CA LYS A 610 38.41 42.59 -33.36
C LYS A 610 39.19 41.79 -34.39
N GLU A 611 38.47 41.09 -35.27
CA GLU A 611 39.04 40.26 -36.33
C GLU A 611 38.48 40.65 -37.71
N SER A 612 39.24 40.40 -38.76
CA SER A 612 38.92 40.84 -40.13
C SER A 612 37.69 40.18 -40.77
N HIS A 613 37.20 39.09 -40.18
CA HIS A 613 36.09 38.29 -40.71
C HIS A 613 34.78 38.46 -39.92
N GLU A 614 34.79 39.24 -38.83
CA GLU A 614 33.59 39.57 -38.07
C GLU A 614 32.79 40.68 -38.75
N ALA A 615 31.51 40.83 -38.36
CA ALA A 615 30.70 41.99 -38.73
C ALA A 615 30.82 43.05 -37.62
N GLY A 616 30.93 44.32 -37.99
CA GLY A 616 31.15 45.39 -37.01
C GLY A 616 31.44 46.72 -37.69
N ILE A 617 32.23 47.56 -37.04
CA ILE A 617 32.61 48.87 -37.59
C ILE A 617 34.12 49.02 -37.77
N THR A 618 34.51 49.76 -38.80
CA THR A 618 35.88 50.26 -38.99
C THR A 618 35.88 51.78 -38.91
N THR A 619 37.00 52.37 -38.50
CA THR A 619 37.18 53.83 -38.48
C THR A 619 38.31 54.21 -39.44
N GLU A 620 38.01 55.02 -40.44
CA GLU A 620 38.98 55.51 -41.43
C GLU A 620 38.84 57.04 -41.54
N ASN A 621 39.95 57.77 -41.43
CA ASN A 621 39.97 59.24 -41.49
C ASN A 621 38.94 59.94 -40.57
N GLY A 622 38.68 59.38 -39.38
CA GLY A 622 37.73 59.92 -38.40
C GLY A 622 36.25 59.62 -38.67
N ARG A 623 35.92 58.86 -39.72
CA ARG A 623 34.56 58.39 -40.05
C ARG A 623 34.43 56.90 -39.72
N ASN A 624 33.26 56.49 -39.24
CA ASN A 624 32.95 55.11 -38.91
C ASN A 624 32.14 54.48 -40.04
N PHE A 625 32.44 53.24 -40.40
CA PHE A 625 31.80 52.51 -41.49
C PHE A 625 31.30 51.17 -40.98
N TYR A 626 30.13 50.74 -41.43
CA TYR A 626 29.68 49.37 -41.21
C TYR A 626 30.42 48.42 -42.16
N ARG A 627 30.98 47.35 -41.63
CA ARG A 627 31.61 46.28 -42.41
C ARG A 627 30.91 44.94 -42.11
N PRO A 628 30.33 44.27 -43.12
CA PRO A 628 29.72 42.97 -42.94
C PRO A 628 30.78 41.86 -42.76
N ALA A 629 30.39 40.78 -42.06
CA ALA A 629 31.23 39.60 -41.91
C ALA A 629 31.50 38.95 -43.28
N VAL A 630 32.73 38.53 -43.50
CA VAL A 630 33.12 37.76 -44.69
C VAL A 630 33.12 36.29 -44.30
N LYS A 631 32.30 35.46 -44.96
CA LYS A 631 32.25 34.01 -44.69
C LYS A 631 33.64 33.40 -44.88
N LYS A 632 34.18 32.74 -43.86
CA LYS A 632 35.28 31.79 -44.00
C LYS A 632 34.79 30.65 -44.90
N GLU A 633 35.41 30.45 -46.06
CA GLU A 633 35.23 29.21 -46.81
C GLU A 633 35.77 28.07 -45.95
N VAL A 634 34.87 27.27 -45.38
CA VAL A 634 35.21 26.02 -44.73
C VAL A 634 35.35 24.98 -45.85
N PRO A 635 36.48 24.26 -45.98
CA PRO A 635 36.59 23.16 -46.92
C PRO A 635 35.47 22.15 -46.62
N LYS A 636 34.65 21.83 -47.61
CA LYS A 636 33.67 20.75 -47.49
C LYS A 636 34.44 19.44 -47.32
N ILE A 637 34.21 18.75 -46.19
CA ILE A 637 34.57 17.34 -46.01
C ILE A 637 33.39 16.50 -46.46
#